data_AF-A0A3N5RXS6-F1
#
_entry.id   AF-A0A3N5RXS6-F1
#
_cell.length_a   1.000
_cell.length_b   1.000
_cell.length_c   1.000
_cell.angle_alpha   90.00
_cell.angle_beta   90.00
_cell.angle_gamma   90.00
#
_symmetry.space_group_name_H-M   'P 1'
#
loop_
_entity.id
_entity.type
_entity.pdbx_description
1 polymer ?
#
loop_
_entity_poly.entity_id
_entity_poly.type
_entity_poly.pdbx_seq_one_letter_code
_entity_poly.pdbx_strand_id
1 'polypeptide(L)'
;MLGSRWVMKLRWLCREAILLFLCGLLAAGCGLISAPEVTLTDPPGGALAGTATAVKPPAGRVVERGDVNLTHLNFLVEEVEIAGQPMAITHIYSEYPRYEWVDASGEGIAAVDDASRAALVYLTDYESTGDPASLDKTRRLLNFVLYMQAEDGQFYNFILEREGTINQTGNTSFKSSGWWAARAAHALGAGSRVMRSVDPAYASQLDQAFKRIRDVCVGEVADNYGKYDQVHEVQVPAWLVAGAGDVTSIAVLALLEHDRATGGQDTATRDLLIKLNEGLATYQADEDRNYPFGWHPDTTTSPFSWHAWGSTQVFALARAGQQLARPEWIASAQHEADAFYSQLLAGEMVGEWGVLPDEFPQIAYGVNSLVQGLVALHQATGDDTYGKLAGLAAGWFYGNNAAGFPMYDPAAGRGYDGLDGPSSFRVNLNAGAESTIEALMALQAISADPVASRYLLYQPANGNTWEVLEAENALQTRGDALQSYRAAEGTGEARWSNGHYILLDSADSFTQEFTVPDAGLYYLYIAYLRQGPPREGLTVEAVQASMPPAIDGDLGEWLGAQPLSVTTTANILRGTAGWGGSDQDAFVGYVMWDYQNLYVAARVLSPTHRQTEIGPSVWKGDTLWIYLDTRRDRSTVDAKLTLAQTPMGPQVWNWRVNSYLPEAELAWKAGNGFYIYEAALPWKSLGVDQAQLGQEMGLELGRGCYGSGFQDLSGLDPDTAANLVKMVLIDQLSSSARTPVAPLAGPDAVALRWRLDGDGFRNQPQADAPDRDYLWL
;
A
#
# COMPACT_ATOMS: atom_id res chain seq x y z
N MET A 1 -57.73 -58.93 24.67
CA MET A 1 -58.86 -58.22 24.05
C MET A 1 -58.54 -56.74 24.06
N LEU A 2 -58.77 -56.04 22.93
CA LEU A 2 -58.70 -54.56 22.77
C LEU A 2 -57.33 -53.91 23.11
N GLY A 3 -56.73 -53.05 22.29
CA GLY A 3 -57.12 -52.53 20.98
C GLY A 3 -56.59 -51.09 20.80
N SER A 4 -55.93 -50.82 19.68
CA SER A 4 -55.46 -49.49 19.20
C SER A 4 -54.33 -48.76 19.97
N ARG A 5 -53.10 -48.82 19.42
CA ARG A 5 -52.38 -47.68 18.76
C ARG A 5 -50.89 -47.99 18.55
N TRP A 6 -50.56 -48.53 17.37
CA TRP A 6 -49.41 -48.08 16.57
C TRP A 6 -49.90 -46.81 15.82
N VAL A 7 -49.14 -45.84 15.31
CA VAL A 7 -47.71 -45.63 14.97
C VAL A 7 -47.38 -44.21 15.52
N MET A 8 -46.18 -43.78 15.92
CA MET A 8 -44.78 -44.20 15.67
C MET A 8 -43.91 -44.06 16.94
N LYS A 9 -42.61 -44.33 16.83
CA LYS A 9 -41.54 -43.91 17.76
C LYS A 9 -40.26 -43.67 16.94
N LEU A 10 -39.57 -42.53 17.14
CA LEU A 10 -38.09 -42.45 17.22
C LEU A 10 -37.63 -41.01 17.54
N ARG A 11 -37.39 -40.70 18.82
CA ARG A 11 -36.57 -39.55 19.29
C ARG A 11 -36.00 -39.85 20.69
N TRP A 12 -35.08 -40.80 20.78
CA TRP A 12 -33.98 -40.84 21.75
C TRP A 12 -33.05 -42.03 21.43
N LEU A 13 -31.78 -41.91 21.82
CA LEU A 13 -30.60 -42.74 21.46
C LEU A 13 -29.92 -42.39 20.14
N CYS A 14 -28.59 -42.60 20.12
CA CYS A 14 -27.61 -42.29 19.07
C CYS A 14 -27.17 -40.80 18.93
N ARG A 15 -26.61 -40.25 20.02
CA ARG A 15 -25.29 -39.57 19.90
C ARG A 15 -24.23 -40.67 19.72
N GLU A 16 -23.13 -40.36 19.05
CA GLU A 16 -22.14 -41.31 18.46
C GLU A 16 -22.62 -42.09 17.21
N ALA A 17 -22.64 -41.40 16.05
CA ALA A 17 -22.59 -42.03 14.71
C ALA A 17 -22.30 -41.04 13.55
N ILE A 18 -21.61 -39.92 13.75
CA ILE A 18 -21.22 -38.99 12.66
C ILE A 18 -19.77 -38.53 12.84
N LEU A 19 -18.83 -39.45 12.63
CA LEU A 19 -17.41 -39.12 12.36
C LEU A 19 -16.70 -40.19 11.50
N LEU A 20 -17.47 -41.01 10.76
CA LEU A 20 -16.98 -42.22 10.10
C LEU A 20 -17.74 -42.54 8.78
N PHE A 21 -18.05 -41.52 7.97
CA PHE A 21 -18.64 -41.73 6.63
C PHE A 21 -18.21 -40.72 5.56
N LEU A 22 -16.92 -40.34 5.54
CA LEU A 22 -16.34 -39.55 4.45
C LEU A 22 -14.91 -39.97 4.04
N CYS A 23 -14.57 -41.25 4.24
CA CYS A 23 -13.41 -41.89 3.59
C CYS A 23 -13.79 -43.33 3.22
N GLY A 24 -14.07 -43.58 1.93
CA GLY A 24 -14.34 -44.96 1.50
C GLY A 24 -15.09 -45.15 0.19
N LEU A 25 -14.59 -44.59 -0.93
CA LEU A 25 -14.74 -45.16 -2.29
C LEU A 25 -14.01 -44.29 -3.33
N LEU A 26 -12.73 -44.57 -3.59
CA LEU A 26 -12.06 -44.39 -4.89
C LEU A 26 -10.66 -45.01 -4.85
N ALA A 27 -10.58 -46.34 -4.90
CA ALA A 27 -9.35 -47.07 -5.17
C ALA A 27 -9.66 -48.39 -5.87
N ALA A 28 -9.40 -48.45 -7.18
CA ALA A 28 -9.52 -49.66 -7.98
C ALA A 28 -8.25 -49.86 -8.84
N GLY A 29 -7.26 -50.52 -8.25
CA GLY A 29 -6.32 -51.44 -8.93
C GLY A 29 -5.32 -50.88 -9.96
N CYS A 30 -4.11 -50.57 -9.50
CA CYS A 30 -2.77 -50.85 -10.09
C CYS A 30 -1.73 -49.88 -9.47
N GLY A 31 -0.55 -50.27 -8.98
CA GLY A 31 0.03 -51.60 -8.77
C GLY A 31 1.57 -51.56 -8.76
N LEU A 32 2.20 -51.71 -7.58
CA LEU A 32 3.68 -51.78 -7.34
C LEU A 32 4.41 -50.42 -7.53
N ILE A 33 5.50 -50.06 -6.83
CA ILE A 33 6.58 -50.80 -6.14
C ILE A 33 6.88 -50.23 -4.72
N SER A 34 7.50 -51.05 -3.87
CA SER A 34 7.77 -50.91 -2.43
C SER A 34 8.89 -49.96 -1.98
N ALA A 35 8.78 -49.45 -0.73
CA ALA A 35 9.87 -49.03 0.15
C ALA A 35 9.73 -49.73 1.54
N PRO A 36 10.82 -49.94 2.32
CA PRO A 36 10.84 -50.94 3.41
C PRO A 36 10.40 -50.45 4.80
N GLU A 37 10.08 -51.41 5.65
CA GLU A 37 9.70 -51.23 7.06
C GLU A 37 10.85 -50.73 7.95
N VAL A 38 10.51 -49.88 8.93
CA VAL A 38 11.29 -49.71 10.17
C VAL A 38 10.34 -49.88 11.34
N THR A 39 10.65 -50.80 12.24
CA THR A 39 9.82 -51.16 13.39
C THR A 39 9.96 -50.15 14.52
N LEU A 40 8.82 -49.67 15.04
CA LEU A 40 8.75 -48.86 16.25
C LEU A 40 8.88 -49.74 17.51
N THR A 41 9.61 -49.26 18.51
CA THR A 41 9.62 -49.80 19.87
C THR A 41 9.55 -48.65 20.87
N ASP A 42 8.67 -48.80 21.88
CA ASP A 42 8.33 -47.73 22.83
C ASP A 42 9.50 -47.29 23.74
N PRO A 43 9.49 -46.04 24.23
CA PRO A 43 10.59 -45.48 25.01
C PRO A 43 10.47 -45.78 26.52
N PRO A 44 11.58 -46.02 27.23
CA PRO A 44 11.65 -45.83 28.68
C PRO A 44 11.91 -44.35 29.00
N GLY A 45 11.19 -43.80 29.98
CA GLY A 45 11.23 -42.38 30.30
C GLY A 45 12.53 -41.90 30.98
N GLY A 46 12.79 -40.60 30.83
CA GLY A 46 13.85 -39.87 31.53
C GLY A 46 13.77 -38.39 31.20
N ALA A 47 13.39 -37.57 32.18
CA ALA A 47 13.35 -36.12 32.00
C ALA A 47 14.77 -35.56 31.87
N LEU A 48 15.05 -34.82 30.80
CA LEU A 48 16.26 -34.00 30.66
C LEU A 48 15.87 -32.61 30.19
N ALA A 49 16.10 -31.62 31.05
CA ALA A 49 16.09 -30.22 30.67
C ALA A 49 17.28 -29.96 29.74
N GLY A 50 17.02 -29.83 28.44
CA GLY A 50 18.02 -29.44 27.46
C GLY A 50 18.25 -27.93 27.51
N THR A 51 19.28 -27.48 28.23
CA THR A 51 19.75 -26.09 28.13
C THR A 51 20.23 -25.83 26.69
N ALA A 52 19.59 -24.89 25.99
CA ALA A 52 20.08 -24.41 24.71
C ALA A 52 21.47 -23.80 24.90
N THR A 53 22.51 -24.48 24.41
CA THR A 53 23.86 -23.95 24.40
C THR A 53 23.97 -22.88 23.33
N ALA A 54 23.91 -21.62 23.74
CA ALA A 54 24.20 -20.48 22.88
C ALA A 54 25.53 -20.70 22.14
N VAL A 55 25.48 -20.69 20.80
CA VAL A 55 26.66 -20.74 19.95
C VAL A 55 27.41 -19.43 20.14
N LYS A 56 28.51 -19.48 20.89
CA LYS A 56 29.32 -18.29 21.17
C LYS A 56 29.92 -17.78 19.86
N PRO A 57 29.62 -16.55 19.41
CA PRO A 57 30.16 -16.05 18.15
C PRO A 57 31.70 -15.97 18.23
N PRO A 58 32.41 -16.20 17.12
CA PRO A 58 33.86 -16.10 17.10
C PRO A 58 34.28 -14.66 17.40
N ALA A 59 35.01 -14.47 18.51
CA ALA A 59 35.46 -13.15 18.91
C ALA A 59 36.42 -12.56 17.85
N GLY A 60 36.03 -11.44 17.24
CA GLY A 60 36.93 -10.59 16.47
C GLY A 60 36.95 -10.77 14.95
N ARG A 61 35.88 -11.24 14.30
CA ARG A 61 35.72 -10.99 12.85
C ARG A 61 35.21 -9.57 12.64
N VAL A 62 36.08 -8.66 12.22
CA VAL A 62 35.66 -7.44 11.50
C VAL A 62 35.11 -7.91 10.16
N VAL A 63 33.97 -7.39 9.75
CA VAL A 63 33.48 -7.58 8.38
C VAL A 63 34.41 -6.81 7.45
N GLU A 64 35.28 -7.52 6.75
CA GLU A 64 35.98 -6.98 5.59
C GLU A 64 34.97 -6.83 4.44
N ARG A 65 35.33 -6.02 3.44
CA ARG A 65 34.56 -5.73 2.21
C ARG A 65 33.99 -6.97 1.47
N GLY A 66 34.49 -8.16 1.78
CA GLY A 66 34.16 -9.43 1.12
C GLY A 66 32.81 -10.05 1.46
N ASP A 67 31.95 -9.38 2.23
CA ASP A 67 30.55 -9.82 2.39
C ASP A 67 29.62 -9.19 1.31
N VAL A 68 30.06 -8.19 0.52
CA VAL A 68 29.31 -7.70 -0.66
C VAL A 68 29.63 -8.59 -1.87
N ASN A 69 28.74 -9.53 -2.21
CA ASN A 69 28.91 -10.46 -3.31
C ASN A 69 27.91 -10.22 -4.45
N LEU A 70 28.38 -9.70 -5.59
CA LEU A 70 27.54 -9.40 -6.75
C LEU A 70 27.16 -10.62 -7.60
N THR A 71 27.57 -11.86 -7.26
CA THR A 71 27.40 -13.03 -8.14
C THR A 71 25.95 -13.33 -8.52
N HIS A 72 24.99 -13.27 -7.59
CA HIS A 72 23.59 -13.53 -7.92
C HIS A 72 22.95 -12.36 -8.70
N LEU A 73 23.21 -11.11 -8.33
CA LEU A 73 22.78 -9.95 -9.14
C LEU A 73 23.38 -9.98 -10.56
N ASN A 74 24.61 -10.49 -10.69
CA ASN A 74 25.26 -10.69 -11.99
C ASN A 74 24.57 -11.75 -12.86
N PHE A 75 23.84 -12.69 -12.26
CA PHE A 75 23.02 -13.70 -12.93
C PHE A 75 21.62 -13.18 -13.28
N LEU A 76 21.01 -12.36 -12.41
CA LEU A 76 19.71 -11.72 -12.68
C LEU A 76 19.78 -10.64 -13.77
N VAL A 77 20.95 -10.04 -14.01
CA VAL A 77 21.15 -9.01 -15.02
C VAL A 77 21.61 -9.62 -16.36
N GLU A 78 20.67 -9.73 -17.31
CA GLU A 78 20.89 -10.25 -18.66
C GLU A 78 21.28 -9.11 -19.63
N GLU A 79 22.32 -9.31 -20.44
CA GLU A 79 22.63 -8.42 -21.57
C GLU A 79 21.70 -8.69 -22.76
N VAL A 80 21.10 -7.64 -23.33
CA VAL A 80 20.16 -7.74 -24.46
C VAL A 80 20.45 -6.67 -25.52
N GLU A 81 19.91 -6.87 -26.73
CA GLU A 81 19.92 -5.87 -27.79
C GLU A 81 18.48 -5.45 -28.12
N ILE A 82 18.09 -4.25 -27.66
CA ILE A 82 16.76 -3.68 -27.89
C ILE A 82 16.91 -2.51 -28.86
N ALA A 83 16.07 -2.47 -29.89
CA ALA A 83 16.11 -1.44 -30.94
C ALA A 83 17.50 -1.20 -31.58
N GLY A 84 18.35 -2.25 -31.64
CA GLY A 84 19.73 -2.16 -32.15
C GLY A 84 20.70 -1.43 -31.23
N GLN A 85 20.41 -1.34 -29.93
CA GLN A 85 21.31 -0.80 -28.89
C GLN A 85 21.62 -1.85 -27.83
N PRO A 86 22.88 -1.95 -27.36
CA PRO A 86 23.23 -2.82 -26.25
C PRO A 86 22.65 -2.26 -24.95
N MET A 87 21.84 -3.08 -24.28
CA MET A 87 21.22 -2.79 -22.99
C MET A 87 21.44 -3.95 -22.03
N ALA A 88 20.92 -3.81 -20.82
CA ALA A 88 20.75 -4.92 -19.89
C ALA A 88 19.41 -4.79 -19.20
N ILE A 89 18.80 -5.92 -18.89
CA ILE A 89 17.53 -6.04 -18.18
C ILE A 89 17.77 -6.80 -16.88
N THR A 90 16.93 -6.58 -15.87
CA THR A 90 17.03 -7.29 -14.58
C THR A 90 15.81 -8.19 -14.44
N HIS A 91 16.04 -9.51 -14.30
CA HIS A 91 14.98 -10.48 -14.06
C HIS A 91 14.45 -10.36 -12.63
N ILE A 92 13.13 -10.24 -12.51
CA ILE A 92 12.46 -9.79 -11.28
C ILE A 92 12.44 -10.89 -10.22
N TYR A 93 12.04 -12.11 -10.59
CA TYR A 93 11.87 -13.23 -9.66
C TYR A 93 12.90 -14.32 -9.88
N SER A 94 13.31 -15.00 -8.80
CA SER A 94 14.18 -16.18 -8.85
C SER A 94 13.78 -17.20 -7.79
N GLU A 95 13.32 -18.37 -8.22
CA GLU A 95 12.58 -19.28 -7.34
C GLU A 95 13.43 -20.37 -6.69
N TYR A 96 13.25 -20.56 -5.38
CA TYR A 96 13.80 -21.70 -4.63
C TYR A 96 13.20 -23.03 -5.15
N PRO A 97 13.96 -24.15 -5.21
CA PRO A 97 15.34 -24.35 -4.77
C PRO A 97 16.41 -24.17 -5.86
N ARG A 98 16.00 -23.92 -7.11
CA ARG A 98 16.94 -23.90 -8.25
C ARG A 98 17.55 -22.52 -8.47
N TYR A 99 16.88 -21.46 -8.02
CA TYR A 99 17.23 -20.07 -8.29
C TYR A 99 17.37 -19.80 -9.81
N GLU A 100 16.51 -20.45 -10.59
CA GLU A 100 16.25 -20.05 -11.98
C GLU A 100 15.34 -18.82 -11.94
N TRP A 101 15.51 -17.88 -12.88
CA TRP A 101 14.61 -16.73 -12.97
C TRP A 101 13.28 -17.12 -13.62
N VAL A 102 12.21 -16.42 -13.26
CA VAL A 102 10.87 -16.54 -13.85
C VAL A 102 10.32 -15.15 -14.20
N ASP A 103 9.37 -15.08 -15.11
CA ASP A 103 8.72 -13.83 -15.52
C ASP A 103 7.67 -13.37 -14.50
N ALA A 104 7.41 -12.06 -14.46
CA ALA A 104 6.28 -11.52 -13.70
C ALA A 104 5.01 -11.77 -14.52
N SER A 105 4.30 -12.86 -14.18
CA SER A 105 3.19 -13.38 -14.98
C SER A 105 2.10 -12.31 -15.23
N GLY A 106 1.95 -11.91 -16.50
CA GLY A 106 1.00 -10.88 -16.93
C GLY A 106 1.52 -9.43 -16.89
N GLU A 107 2.71 -9.18 -16.33
CA GLU A 107 3.33 -7.86 -16.27
C GLU A 107 4.53 -7.73 -17.21
N GLY A 108 5.46 -8.69 -17.21
CA GLY A 108 6.62 -8.71 -18.11
C GLY A 108 7.85 -9.45 -17.55
N ILE A 109 8.99 -9.35 -18.26
CA ILE A 109 10.23 -10.06 -17.89
C ILE A 109 11.25 -9.21 -17.12
N ALA A 110 11.08 -7.88 -17.12
CA ALA A 110 11.97 -6.93 -16.47
C ALA A 110 11.29 -5.55 -16.28
N ALA A 111 11.65 -4.87 -15.21
CA ALA A 111 11.09 -3.57 -14.81
C ALA A 111 12.17 -2.45 -14.75
N VAL A 112 11.75 -1.21 -15.02
CA VAL A 112 12.57 0.01 -14.82
C VAL A 112 12.96 0.16 -13.36
N ASP A 113 12.07 -0.24 -12.46
CA ASP A 113 12.29 -0.27 -11.03
C ASP A 113 13.60 -1.01 -10.64
N ASP A 114 13.63 -2.34 -10.86
CA ASP A 114 14.79 -3.18 -10.55
C ASP A 114 16.03 -2.75 -11.32
N ALA A 115 15.90 -2.41 -12.61
CA ALA A 115 17.03 -1.98 -13.42
C ALA A 115 17.66 -0.68 -12.90
N SER A 116 16.86 0.24 -12.36
CA SER A 116 17.32 1.49 -11.75
C SER A 116 18.05 1.23 -10.43
N ARG A 117 17.47 0.39 -9.55
CA ARG A 117 18.09 0.04 -8.27
C ARG A 117 19.37 -0.79 -8.46
N ALA A 118 19.38 -1.74 -9.40
CA ALA A 118 20.59 -2.48 -9.79
C ALA A 118 21.69 -1.56 -10.32
N ALA A 119 21.35 -0.54 -11.14
CA ALA A 119 22.33 0.43 -11.62
C ALA A 119 22.98 1.23 -10.48
N LEU A 120 22.24 1.52 -9.39
CA LEU A 120 22.80 2.15 -8.20
C LEU A 120 23.80 1.23 -7.48
N VAL A 121 23.51 -0.07 -7.33
CA VAL A 121 24.47 -1.04 -6.75
C VAL A 121 25.77 -1.10 -7.54
N TYR A 122 25.71 -1.18 -8.87
CA TYR A 122 26.90 -1.21 -9.73
C TYR A 122 27.64 0.14 -9.78
N LEU A 123 26.93 1.28 -9.69
CA LEU A 123 27.55 2.60 -9.53
C LEU A 123 28.33 2.69 -8.21
N THR A 124 27.71 2.30 -7.09
CA THR A 124 28.34 2.30 -5.77
C THR A 124 29.53 1.34 -5.72
N ASP A 125 29.42 0.18 -6.36
CA ASP A 125 30.58 -0.71 -6.53
C ASP A 125 31.70 0.03 -7.29
N TYR A 126 31.43 0.52 -8.50
CA TYR A 126 32.42 1.23 -9.33
C TYR A 126 33.07 2.43 -8.62
N GLU A 127 32.31 3.27 -7.93
CA GLU A 127 32.86 4.42 -7.18
C GLU A 127 33.80 3.98 -6.06
N SER A 128 33.62 2.76 -5.54
CA SER A 128 34.48 2.19 -4.50
C SER A 128 35.62 1.32 -5.03
N THR A 129 35.45 0.59 -6.14
CA THR A 129 36.40 -0.41 -6.68
C THR A 129 37.21 0.13 -7.85
N GLY A 130 36.61 1.00 -8.66
CA GLY A 130 37.06 1.32 -10.01
C GLY A 130 36.80 0.21 -11.04
N ASP A 131 35.97 -0.80 -10.74
CA ASP A 131 35.76 -1.96 -11.63
C ASP A 131 35.02 -1.56 -12.94
N PRO A 132 35.69 -1.66 -14.10
CA PRO A 132 35.06 -1.32 -15.37
C PRO A 132 33.88 -2.24 -15.74
N ALA A 133 33.77 -3.46 -15.17
CA ALA A 133 32.64 -4.35 -15.42
C ALA A 133 31.34 -3.81 -14.77
N SER A 134 31.42 -3.33 -13.53
CA SER A 134 30.30 -2.65 -12.86
C SER A 134 29.88 -1.39 -13.60
N LEU A 135 30.83 -0.64 -14.18
CA LEU A 135 30.52 0.53 -15.00
C LEU A 135 29.86 0.18 -16.36
N ASP A 136 30.27 -0.91 -17.01
CA ASP A 136 29.63 -1.37 -18.26
C ASP A 136 28.18 -1.82 -18.00
N LYS A 137 27.96 -2.60 -16.94
CA LYS A 137 26.61 -3.01 -16.50
C LYS A 137 25.73 -1.81 -16.17
N THR A 138 26.28 -0.83 -15.44
CA THR A 138 25.61 0.45 -15.18
C THR A 138 25.14 1.11 -16.48
N ARG A 139 26.03 1.28 -17.46
CA ARG A 139 25.69 1.92 -18.75
C ARG A 139 24.57 1.17 -19.48
N ARG A 140 24.59 -0.16 -19.45
CA ARG A 140 23.59 -1.01 -20.12
C ARG A 140 22.23 -0.96 -19.45
N LEU A 141 22.18 -0.95 -18.12
CA LEU A 141 20.95 -0.74 -17.36
C LEU A 141 20.40 0.68 -17.57
N LEU A 142 21.26 1.71 -17.57
CA LEU A 142 20.86 3.08 -17.86
C LEU A 142 20.37 3.25 -19.31
N ASN A 143 20.89 2.50 -20.29
CA ASN A 143 20.32 2.47 -21.64
C ASN A 143 18.89 1.92 -21.66
N PHE A 144 18.60 0.89 -20.86
CA PHE A 144 17.24 0.38 -20.70
C PHE A 144 16.33 1.40 -20.00
N VAL A 145 16.79 2.05 -18.93
CA VAL A 145 16.04 3.16 -18.28
C VAL A 145 15.74 4.28 -19.28
N LEU A 146 16.72 4.69 -20.10
CA LEU A 146 16.53 5.69 -21.16
C LEU A 146 15.52 5.26 -22.23
N TYR A 147 15.47 3.97 -22.59
CA TYR A 147 14.54 3.41 -23.56
C TYR A 147 13.09 3.43 -23.06
N MET A 148 12.88 3.27 -21.76
CA MET A 148 11.56 3.20 -21.12
C MET A 148 10.93 4.57 -20.81
N GLN A 149 11.65 5.67 -21.07
CA GLN A 149 11.12 7.03 -20.90
C GLN A 149 10.20 7.41 -22.07
N ALA A 150 8.99 7.86 -21.76
CA ALA A 150 8.04 8.41 -22.71
C ALA A 150 8.44 9.82 -23.17
N GLU A 151 7.85 10.28 -24.28
CA GLU A 151 8.15 11.57 -24.91
C GLU A 151 7.86 12.78 -24.00
N ASP A 152 6.89 12.64 -23.10
CA ASP A 152 6.51 13.65 -22.08
C ASP A 152 7.43 13.66 -20.84
N GLY A 153 8.37 12.72 -20.74
CA GLY A 153 9.32 12.61 -19.63
C GLY A 153 8.92 11.63 -18.53
N GLN A 154 7.68 11.14 -18.52
CA GLN A 154 7.25 10.05 -17.64
C GLN A 154 7.88 8.71 -18.06
N PHE A 155 7.74 7.67 -17.24
CA PHE A 155 8.27 6.34 -17.55
C PHE A 155 7.14 5.31 -17.62
N TYR A 156 7.29 4.34 -18.53
CA TYR A 156 6.67 3.02 -18.38
C TYR A 156 7.56 2.15 -17.48
N ASN A 157 7.05 1.02 -16.97
CA ASN A 157 7.81 0.20 -16.03
C ASN A 157 8.31 -1.12 -16.65
N PHE A 158 7.43 -1.93 -17.24
CA PHE A 158 7.76 -3.29 -17.71
C PHE A 158 7.94 -3.42 -19.23
N ILE A 159 8.80 -4.34 -19.65
CA ILE A 159 8.79 -4.94 -21.00
C ILE A 159 8.24 -6.37 -20.96
N LEU A 160 7.49 -6.73 -21.99
CA LEU A 160 6.83 -8.03 -22.12
C LEU A 160 7.79 -9.17 -22.53
N GLU A 161 8.77 -8.88 -23.39
CA GLU A 161 9.76 -9.85 -23.87
C GLU A 161 11.12 -9.21 -24.20
N ARG A 162 12.14 -10.02 -24.55
CA ARG A 162 13.54 -9.59 -24.78
C ARG A 162 13.70 -8.59 -25.92
N GLU A 163 12.78 -8.63 -26.88
CA GLU A 163 12.67 -7.72 -28.01
C GLU A 163 12.32 -6.28 -27.57
N GLY A 164 11.87 -6.09 -26.32
CA GLY A 164 11.69 -4.79 -25.68
C GLY A 164 10.29 -4.19 -25.78
N THR A 165 9.26 -4.95 -26.19
CA THR A 165 7.88 -4.42 -26.26
C THR A 165 7.43 -3.92 -24.89
N ILE A 166 7.23 -2.61 -24.78
CA ILE A 166 6.81 -1.94 -23.55
C ILE A 166 5.38 -2.34 -23.20
N ASN A 167 5.16 -2.79 -21.96
CA ASN A 167 3.82 -2.96 -21.42
C ASN A 167 3.25 -1.59 -21.05
N GLN A 168 2.22 -1.14 -21.76
CA GLN A 168 1.62 0.20 -21.58
C GLN A 168 0.32 0.20 -20.76
N THR A 169 -0.20 -0.98 -20.39
CA THR A 169 -1.55 -1.14 -19.80
C THR A 169 -1.59 -2.10 -18.60
N GLY A 170 -0.43 -2.52 -18.07
CA GLY A 170 -0.34 -3.39 -16.90
C GLY A 170 -0.68 -2.64 -15.60
N ASN A 171 -1.09 -3.37 -14.56
CA ASN A 171 -1.40 -2.80 -13.23
C ASN A 171 -0.27 -1.93 -12.67
N THR A 172 0.98 -2.35 -12.90
CA THR A 172 2.21 -1.70 -12.44
C THR A 172 3.03 -1.13 -13.61
N SER A 173 2.46 -1.07 -14.83
CA SER A 173 3.13 -0.59 -16.04
C SER A 173 2.22 0.26 -16.93
N PHE A 174 2.30 1.56 -16.70
CA PHE A 174 1.66 2.64 -17.46
C PHE A 174 2.56 3.88 -17.38
N LYS A 175 2.23 4.98 -18.07
CA LYS A 175 3.01 6.23 -17.92
C LYS A 175 2.83 6.83 -16.54
N SER A 176 3.92 7.02 -15.80
CA SER A 176 3.86 7.63 -14.48
C SER A 176 5.09 8.47 -14.13
N SER A 177 4.87 9.38 -13.17
CA SER A 177 5.85 10.15 -12.41
C SER A 177 6.09 9.57 -11.00
N GLY A 178 5.33 8.54 -10.61
CA GLY A 178 5.45 7.85 -9.32
C GLY A 178 6.66 6.90 -9.20
N TRP A 179 6.58 5.92 -8.28
CA TRP A 179 7.62 4.95 -7.91
C TRP A 179 8.74 4.65 -8.92
N TRP A 180 8.44 3.96 -10.03
CA TRP A 180 9.47 3.56 -11.00
C TRP A 180 10.12 4.76 -11.70
N ALA A 181 9.40 5.86 -11.89
CA ALA A 181 9.94 7.08 -12.48
C ALA A 181 10.83 7.87 -11.48
N ALA A 182 10.49 7.86 -10.19
CA ALA A 182 11.34 8.42 -9.14
C ALA A 182 12.65 7.62 -9.01
N ARG A 183 12.58 6.28 -9.05
CA ARG A 183 13.76 5.39 -9.04
C ARG A 183 14.60 5.55 -10.33
N ALA A 184 13.96 5.66 -11.50
CA ALA A 184 14.62 6.02 -12.75
C ALA A 184 15.34 7.37 -12.68
N ALA A 185 14.69 8.41 -12.13
CA ALA A 185 15.31 9.71 -11.92
C ALA A 185 16.53 9.61 -11.01
N HIS A 186 16.48 8.78 -9.95
CA HIS A 186 17.63 8.58 -9.06
C HIS A 186 18.81 7.93 -9.79
N ALA A 187 18.57 6.86 -10.55
CA ALA A 187 19.59 6.20 -11.36
C ALA A 187 20.17 7.13 -12.45
N LEU A 188 19.33 7.92 -13.13
CA LEU A 188 19.77 8.90 -14.14
C LEU A 188 20.59 10.04 -13.51
N GLY A 189 20.21 10.53 -12.34
CA GLY A 189 20.94 11.56 -11.58
C GLY A 189 22.32 11.08 -11.15
N ALA A 190 22.38 9.93 -10.47
CA ALA A 190 23.63 9.30 -10.05
C ALA A 190 24.53 8.94 -11.24
N GLY A 191 23.93 8.36 -12.29
CA GLY A 191 24.61 8.05 -13.55
C GLY A 191 25.20 9.29 -14.22
N SER A 192 24.43 10.39 -14.33
CA SER A 192 24.94 11.65 -14.89
C SER A 192 26.09 12.24 -14.06
N ARG A 193 26.01 12.14 -12.72
CA ARG A 193 27.09 12.59 -11.82
C ARG A 193 28.39 11.82 -12.07
N VAL A 194 28.34 10.49 -12.07
CA VAL A 194 29.51 9.61 -12.19
C VAL A 194 30.07 9.61 -13.62
N MET A 195 29.21 9.51 -14.64
CA MET A 195 29.64 9.50 -16.04
C MET A 195 30.27 10.84 -16.47
N ARG A 196 30.03 11.95 -15.77
CA ARG A 196 30.56 13.29 -16.15
C ARG A 196 32.08 13.35 -16.28
N SER A 197 32.81 12.53 -15.53
CA SER A 197 34.27 12.42 -15.60
C SER A 197 34.77 11.29 -16.51
N VAL A 198 33.90 10.36 -16.93
CA VAL A 198 34.27 9.16 -17.70
C VAL A 198 33.84 9.25 -19.16
N ASP A 199 32.60 9.69 -19.40
CA ASP A 199 32.00 9.92 -20.71
C ASP A 199 31.05 11.13 -20.63
N PRO A 200 31.57 12.36 -20.84
CA PRO A 200 30.78 13.59 -20.75
C PRO A 200 29.62 13.66 -21.75
N ALA A 201 29.71 12.96 -22.89
CA ALA A 201 28.66 12.95 -23.90
C ALA A 201 27.46 12.11 -23.44
N TYR A 202 27.72 10.90 -22.94
CA TYR A 202 26.69 10.06 -22.33
C TYR A 202 26.11 10.67 -21.04
N ALA A 203 26.96 11.30 -20.21
CA ALA A 203 26.49 12.04 -19.03
C ALA A 203 25.48 13.15 -19.37
N SER A 204 25.64 13.80 -20.55
CA SER A 204 24.69 14.80 -21.05
C SER A 204 23.38 14.20 -21.57
N GLN A 205 23.39 12.96 -22.07
CA GLN A 205 22.16 12.24 -22.43
C GLN A 205 21.34 11.90 -21.18
N LEU A 206 22.01 11.40 -20.12
CA LEU A 206 21.39 11.12 -18.82
C LEU A 206 20.84 12.40 -18.17
N ASP A 207 21.59 13.50 -18.21
CA ASP A 207 21.19 14.84 -17.73
C ASP A 207 19.91 15.36 -18.42
N GLN A 208 19.79 15.16 -19.74
CA GLN A 208 18.58 15.53 -20.49
C GLN A 208 17.37 14.65 -20.14
N ALA A 209 17.56 13.35 -19.92
CA ALA A 209 16.48 12.45 -19.51
C ALA A 209 16.00 12.74 -18.08
N PHE A 210 16.94 13.01 -17.17
CA PHE A 210 16.65 13.49 -15.82
C PHE A 210 15.84 14.79 -15.85
N LYS A 211 16.23 15.76 -16.68
CA LYS A 211 15.53 17.05 -16.77
C LYS A 211 14.09 16.92 -17.24
N ARG A 212 13.77 15.99 -18.14
CA ARG A 212 12.38 15.74 -18.56
C ARG A 212 11.49 15.32 -17.40
N ILE A 213 11.89 14.31 -16.60
CA ILE A 213 11.10 13.87 -15.43
C ILE A 213 11.09 14.92 -14.31
N ARG A 214 12.19 15.66 -14.13
CA ARG A 214 12.25 16.83 -13.23
C ARG A 214 11.23 17.89 -13.63
N ASP A 215 11.12 18.21 -14.92
CA ASP A 215 10.17 19.20 -15.44
C ASP A 215 8.70 18.77 -15.27
N VAL A 216 8.40 17.46 -15.38
CA VAL A 216 7.08 16.90 -15.00
C VAL A 216 6.80 17.17 -13.51
N CYS A 217 7.73 16.83 -12.62
CA CYS A 217 7.57 17.07 -11.18
C CYS A 217 7.44 18.57 -10.84
N VAL A 218 8.16 19.46 -11.55
CA VAL A 218 7.98 20.91 -11.40
C VAL A 218 6.54 21.33 -11.75
N GLY A 219 5.95 20.77 -12.80
CA GLY A 219 4.56 21.02 -13.17
C GLY A 219 3.57 20.59 -12.09
N GLU A 220 3.73 19.38 -11.55
CA GLU A 220 2.87 18.83 -10.48
C GLU A 220 2.95 19.65 -9.18
N VAL A 221 4.14 20.14 -8.83
CA VAL A 221 4.39 20.92 -7.60
C VAL A 221 4.01 22.40 -7.72
N ALA A 222 4.19 23.02 -8.90
CA ALA A 222 4.09 24.47 -9.06
C ALA A 222 2.72 25.04 -8.68
N ASP A 223 1.64 24.37 -9.05
CA ASP A 223 0.27 24.83 -8.79
C ASP A 223 -0.19 24.56 -7.33
N ASN A 224 0.51 23.70 -6.59
CA ASN A 224 0.08 23.24 -5.25
C ASN A 224 1.02 23.63 -4.10
N TYR A 225 2.22 24.12 -4.40
CA TYR A 225 3.20 24.51 -3.37
C TYR A 225 2.63 25.51 -2.35
N GLY A 226 2.74 25.16 -1.06
CA GLY A 226 2.20 25.95 0.05
C GLY A 226 0.70 25.78 0.31
N LYS A 227 -0.01 24.91 -0.41
CA LYS A 227 -1.40 24.52 -0.12
C LYS A 227 -1.44 23.23 0.68
N TYR A 228 -2.39 23.14 1.61
CA TYR A 228 -2.61 21.94 2.43
C TYR A 228 -4.01 21.41 2.20
N ASP A 229 -4.10 20.12 1.90
CA ASP A 229 -5.34 19.37 2.01
C ASP A 229 -5.65 19.08 3.48
N GLN A 230 -6.92 18.79 3.75
CA GLN A 230 -7.43 18.41 5.06
C GLN A 230 -7.84 16.95 4.99
N VAL A 231 -7.09 16.09 5.67
CA VAL A 231 -7.37 14.66 5.79
C VAL A 231 -7.37 14.33 7.28
N HIS A 232 -8.53 13.93 7.79
CA HIS A 232 -8.74 13.61 9.21
C HIS A 232 -8.33 14.72 10.18
N GLU A 233 -8.59 15.96 9.78
CA GLU A 233 -8.25 17.20 10.50
C GLU A 233 -6.73 17.49 10.59
N VAL A 234 -5.90 16.64 9.98
CA VAL A 234 -4.49 16.89 9.72
C VAL A 234 -4.32 17.64 8.41
N GLN A 235 -3.45 18.64 8.44
CA GLN A 235 -3.01 19.36 7.25
C GLN A 235 -1.93 18.55 6.53
N VAL A 236 -2.24 18.03 5.35
CA VAL A 236 -1.30 17.28 4.51
C VAL A 236 -0.84 18.16 3.33
N PRO A 237 0.46 18.24 3.02
CA PRO A 237 0.94 19.12 1.95
C PRO A 237 0.51 18.62 0.57
N ALA A 238 -0.22 19.45 -0.17
CA ALA A 238 -0.80 19.10 -1.47
C ALA A 238 0.21 19.05 -2.63
N TRP A 239 1.51 19.17 -2.34
CA TRP A 239 2.59 19.28 -3.33
C TRP A 239 3.65 18.17 -3.22
N LEU A 240 3.35 17.06 -2.54
CA LEU A 240 4.17 15.85 -2.62
C LEU A 240 3.99 15.18 -3.99
N VAL A 241 5.06 14.64 -4.56
CA VAL A 241 5.04 13.89 -5.83
C VAL A 241 4.10 12.70 -5.68
N ALA A 242 3.15 12.57 -6.61
CA ALA A 242 2.07 11.57 -6.57
C ALA A 242 1.20 11.56 -5.29
N GLY A 243 1.26 12.60 -4.43
CA GLY A 243 0.60 12.59 -3.12
C GLY A 243 1.25 11.64 -2.11
N ALA A 244 2.55 11.33 -2.26
CA ALA A 244 3.21 10.31 -1.47
C ALA A 244 4.61 10.77 -1.00
N GLY A 245 4.85 10.72 0.30
CA GLY A 245 6.09 11.14 0.97
C GLY A 245 7.25 10.21 0.70
N ASP A 246 6.98 8.91 0.59
CA ASP A 246 7.90 7.87 0.17
C ASP A 246 8.46 8.10 -1.26
N VAL A 247 7.61 8.25 -2.28
CA VAL A 247 7.96 8.58 -3.66
C VAL A 247 8.67 9.93 -3.71
N THR A 248 8.19 10.91 -2.94
CA THR A 248 8.83 12.23 -2.83
C THR A 248 10.24 12.14 -2.27
N SER A 249 10.49 11.27 -1.29
CA SER A 249 11.82 11.06 -0.72
C SER A 249 12.80 10.48 -1.75
N ILE A 250 12.36 9.55 -2.60
CA ILE A 250 13.16 9.04 -3.73
C ILE A 250 13.42 10.15 -4.77
N ALA A 251 12.41 10.98 -5.08
CA ALA A 251 12.58 12.14 -5.96
C ALA A 251 13.57 13.17 -5.38
N VAL A 252 13.58 13.39 -4.07
CA VAL A 252 14.58 14.23 -3.38
C VAL A 252 15.98 13.65 -3.52
N LEU A 253 16.18 12.34 -3.34
CA LEU A 253 17.48 11.69 -3.55
C LEU A 253 17.97 11.88 -4.99
N ALA A 254 17.08 11.71 -5.97
CA ALA A 254 17.37 11.97 -7.37
C ALA A 254 17.80 13.43 -7.65
N LEU A 255 17.11 14.39 -7.06
CA LEU A 255 17.42 15.82 -7.16
C LEU A 255 18.75 16.17 -6.49
N LEU A 256 19.12 15.53 -5.37
CA LEU A 256 20.41 15.72 -4.70
C LEU A 256 21.59 15.27 -5.57
N GLU A 257 21.46 14.13 -6.27
CA GLU A 257 22.48 13.65 -7.20
C GLU A 257 22.70 14.63 -8.37
N HIS A 258 21.62 15.17 -8.95
CA HIS A 258 21.70 16.15 -10.04
C HIS A 258 22.17 17.54 -9.59
N ASP A 259 21.72 18.01 -8.41
CA ASP A 259 22.23 19.24 -7.78
C ASP A 259 23.74 19.14 -7.55
N ARG A 260 24.22 18.01 -7.02
CA ARG A 260 25.65 17.74 -6.85
C ARG A 260 26.39 17.67 -8.18
N ALA A 261 25.82 17.03 -9.21
CA ALA A 261 26.42 16.95 -10.54
C ALA A 261 26.59 18.33 -11.19
N THR A 262 25.59 19.20 -11.05
CA THR A 262 25.56 20.56 -11.62
C THR A 262 26.23 21.62 -10.74
N GLY A 263 26.65 21.26 -9.51
CA GLY A 263 27.21 22.22 -8.55
C GLY A 263 26.20 23.26 -8.09
N GLY A 264 24.91 22.89 -8.00
CA GLY A 264 23.81 23.77 -7.62
C GLY A 264 23.44 24.84 -8.65
N GLN A 265 23.89 24.70 -9.90
CA GLN A 265 23.66 25.71 -10.96
C GLN A 265 22.30 25.57 -11.65
N ASP A 266 21.65 24.41 -11.60
CA ASP A 266 20.30 24.24 -12.11
C ASP A 266 19.27 24.74 -11.08
N THR A 267 18.75 25.94 -11.31
CA THR A 267 17.83 26.61 -10.37
C THR A 267 16.47 25.92 -10.27
N ALA A 268 16.01 25.23 -11.33
CA ALA A 268 14.73 24.51 -11.28
C ALA A 268 14.85 23.21 -10.48
N THR A 269 15.99 22.52 -10.56
CA THR A 269 16.34 21.43 -9.62
C THR A 269 16.42 21.95 -8.20
N ARG A 270 17.14 23.06 -7.96
CA ARG A 270 17.34 23.60 -6.60
C ARG A 270 16.03 24.03 -5.95
N ASP A 271 15.15 24.67 -6.70
CA ASP A 271 13.82 25.11 -6.27
C ASP A 271 12.91 23.91 -5.94
N LEU A 272 12.77 22.94 -6.85
CA LEU A 272 11.98 21.73 -6.60
C LEU A 272 12.51 20.95 -5.38
N LEU A 273 13.84 20.79 -5.27
CA LEU A 273 14.50 20.11 -4.15
C LEU A 273 14.17 20.77 -2.80
N ILE A 274 14.13 22.10 -2.73
CA ILE A 274 13.76 22.82 -1.51
C ILE A 274 12.28 22.58 -1.19
N LYS A 275 11.39 22.77 -2.17
CA LYS A 275 9.93 22.64 -1.98
C LYS A 275 9.52 21.25 -1.53
N LEU A 276 10.11 20.19 -2.11
CA LEU A 276 9.83 18.82 -1.73
C LEU A 276 10.35 18.49 -0.32
N ASN A 277 11.55 18.94 0.06
CA ASN A 277 12.05 18.76 1.44
C ASN A 277 11.24 19.56 2.47
N GLU A 278 10.75 20.76 2.12
CA GLU A 278 9.84 21.52 2.97
C GLU A 278 8.48 20.82 3.11
N GLY A 279 8.00 20.13 2.07
CA GLY A 279 6.83 19.26 2.13
C GLY A 279 7.05 18.08 3.07
N LEU A 280 8.14 17.32 2.89
CA LEU A 280 8.50 16.18 3.74
C LEU A 280 8.66 16.59 5.21
N ALA A 281 9.52 17.57 5.51
CA ALA A 281 9.82 17.98 6.89
C ALA A 281 8.64 18.64 7.62
N THR A 282 7.62 19.10 6.89
CA THR A 282 6.36 19.58 7.49
C THR A 282 5.34 18.44 7.65
N TYR A 283 5.49 17.35 6.91
CA TYR A 283 4.63 16.17 6.97
C TYR A 283 5.22 15.09 7.88
N GLN A 284 5.31 15.45 9.16
CA GLN A 284 5.82 14.63 10.24
C GLN A 284 4.80 14.63 11.38
N ALA A 285 4.64 13.50 12.07
CA ALA A 285 3.84 13.43 13.28
C ALA A 285 4.51 14.20 14.44
N ASP A 286 3.71 14.85 15.30
CA ASP A 286 4.21 15.77 16.34
C ASP A 286 4.70 15.07 17.64
N GLU A 287 4.35 13.81 17.89
CA GLU A 287 4.56 13.16 19.21
C GLU A 287 5.39 11.88 19.15
N ASP A 288 6.49 11.81 19.93
CA ASP A 288 7.43 10.69 19.99
C ASP A 288 6.87 9.43 20.70
N ARG A 289 5.85 9.61 21.56
CA ARG A 289 5.42 8.60 22.55
C ARG A 289 4.01 8.11 22.40
N ASN A 290 3.15 8.89 21.76
CA ASN A 290 1.85 8.42 21.32
C ASN A 290 1.96 8.20 19.81
N TYR A 291 1.26 7.21 19.30
CA TYR A 291 1.04 7.06 17.86
C TYR A 291 0.58 8.41 17.27
N PRO A 292 1.22 8.91 16.19
CA PRO A 292 2.07 8.19 15.22
C PRO A 292 3.60 8.20 15.48
N PHE A 293 4.08 8.34 16.72
CA PHE A 293 5.49 8.14 17.10
C PHE A 293 6.54 8.97 16.34
N GLY A 294 6.17 10.18 15.88
CA GLY A 294 7.10 11.11 15.24
C GLY A 294 7.54 10.74 13.82
N TRP A 295 6.94 9.73 13.17
CA TRP A 295 7.30 9.34 11.81
C TRP A 295 6.82 10.33 10.74
N HIS A 296 7.41 10.24 9.55
CA HIS A 296 6.85 10.83 8.33
C HIS A 296 5.86 9.84 7.68
N PRO A 297 4.57 10.16 7.52
CA PRO A 297 3.64 9.26 6.84
C PRO A 297 3.98 9.08 5.36
N ASP A 298 3.66 7.91 4.81
CA ASP A 298 4.03 7.57 3.43
C ASP A 298 3.07 8.15 2.38
N THR A 299 1.77 8.28 2.68
CA THR A 299 0.78 8.78 1.70
C THR A 299 -0.10 9.89 2.28
N THR A 300 -0.35 10.95 1.52
CA THR A 300 -1.25 12.05 1.95
C THR A 300 -2.70 11.60 2.13
N THR A 301 -3.05 10.42 1.61
CA THR A 301 -4.37 9.82 1.74
C THR A 301 -4.57 9.02 3.02
N SER A 302 -3.49 8.61 3.70
CA SER A 302 -3.51 7.87 4.96
C SER A 302 -2.42 8.43 5.90
N PRO A 303 -2.66 9.60 6.53
CA PRO A 303 -1.65 10.31 7.34
C PRO A 303 -1.19 9.60 8.62
N PHE A 304 -1.68 8.39 8.89
CA PHE A 304 -1.34 7.61 10.08
C PHE A 304 -0.86 6.19 9.76
N SER A 305 -0.58 5.89 8.49
CA SER A 305 0.09 4.65 8.09
C SER A 305 1.56 4.92 7.76
N TRP A 306 2.42 4.02 8.21
CA TRP A 306 3.82 3.89 7.82
C TRP A 306 4.06 2.48 7.26
N HIS A 307 4.95 2.31 6.28
CA HIS A 307 5.30 0.99 5.72
C HIS A 307 6.77 0.85 5.36
N ALA A 308 7.38 -0.28 5.74
CA ALA A 308 8.82 -0.45 5.56
C ALA A 308 9.22 -0.44 4.06
N TRP A 309 8.35 -0.92 3.18
CA TRP A 309 8.61 -1.16 1.74
C TRP A 309 8.80 0.10 0.87
N GLY A 310 9.04 1.27 1.46
CA GLY A 310 9.40 2.47 0.71
C GLY A 310 9.79 3.72 1.50
N SER A 311 9.68 3.74 2.84
CA SER A 311 9.89 4.94 3.65
C SER A 311 11.36 5.40 3.70
N THR A 312 11.81 6.14 2.69
CA THR A 312 13.16 6.73 2.63
C THR A 312 13.21 8.21 3.04
N GLN A 313 12.18 8.72 3.73
CA GLN A 313 12.04 10.10 4.21
C GLN A 313 13.25 10.52 5.08
N VAL A 314 13.61 9.72 6.08
CA VAL A 314 14.81 9.93 6.93
C VAL A 314 16.09 10.02 6.09
N PHE A 315 16.25 9.14 5.10
CA PHE A 315 17.42 9.11 4.22
C PHE A 315 17.51 10.37 3.35
N ALA A 316 16.39 10.78 2.75
CA ALA A 316 16.27 11.99 1.94
C ALA A 316 16.55 13.26 2.75
N LEU A 317 15.88 13.42 3.90
CA LEU A 317 15.98 14.60 4.77
C LEU A 317 17.38 14.75 5.39
N ALA A 318 18.00 13.65 5.85
CA ALA A 318 19.36 13.69 6.39
C ALA A 318 20.39 14.11 5.31
N ARG A 319 20.30 13.53 4.10
CA ARG A 319 21.18 13.89 2.98
C ARG A 319 20.95 15.32 2.48
N ALA A 320 19.69 15.76 2.38
CA ALA A 320 19.35 17.12 1.97
C ALA A 320 19.80 18.16 3.02
N GLY A 321 19.58 17.88 4.30
CA GLY A 321 20.03 18.72 5.41
C GLY A 321 21.54 18.92 5.39
N GLN A 322 22.30 17.84 5.18
CA GLN A 322 23.76 17.90 5.04
C GLN A 322 24.20 18.66 3.77
N GLN A 323 23.71 18.28 2.58
CA GLN A 323 24.18 18.85 1.31
C GLN A 323 23.82 20.34 1.16
N LEU A 324 22.66 20.75 1.69
CA LEU A 324 22.13 22.10 1.52
C LEU A 324 22.32 22.99 2.77
N ALA A 325 22.98 22.48 3.81
CA ALA A 325 23.22 23.13 5.10
C ALA A 325 21.92 23.61 5.80
N ARG A 326 20.92 22.73 5.86
CA ARG A 326 19.60 22.94 6.46
C ARG A 326 19.46 22.05 7.72
N PRO A 327 19.94 22.50 8.90
CA PRO A 327 19.98 21.67 10.10
C PRO A 327 18.58 21.28 10.60
N GLU A 328 17.53 22.00 10.23
CA GLU A 328 16.14 21.66 10.55
C GLU A 328 15.67 20.37 9.89
N TRP A 329 16.16 20.05 8.68
CA TRP A 329 15.85 18.79 8.00
C TRP A 329 16.61 17.61 8.61
N ILE A 330 17.83 17.86 9.12
CA ILE A 330 18.56 16.87 9.91
C ILE A 330 17.78 16.58 11.20
N ALA A 331 17.31 17.62 11.92
CA ALA A 331 16.54 17.45 13.14
C ALA A 331 15.21 16.71 12.93
N SER A 332 14.50 16.98 11.83
CA SER A 332 13.29 16.24 11.42
C SER A 332 13.59 14.76 11.14
N ALA A 333 14.67 14.44 10.40
CA ALA A 333 15.13 13.06 10.21
C ALA A 333 15.54 12.37 11.52
N GLN A 334 16.18 13.10 12.44
CA GLN A 334 16.54 12.58 13.77
C GLN A 334 15.31 12.24 14.61
N HIS A 335 14.23 13.03 14.54
CA HIS A 335 13.03 12.80 15.35
C HIS A 335 12.37 11.43 15.07
N GLU A 336 12.18 11.05 13.80
CA GLU A 336 11.68 9.72 13.44
C GLU A 336 12.67 8.60 13.84
N ALA A 337 13.99 8.84 13.71
CA ALA A 337 14.99 7.82 14.04
C ALA A 337 15.10 7.57 15.57
N ASP A 338 15.06 8.65 16.35
CA ASP A 338 15.19 8.64 17.81
C ASP A 338 13.90 8.11 18.47
N ALA A 339 12.73 8.34 17.87
CA ALA A 339 11.44 7.82 18.32
C ALA A 339 11.13 6.45 17.70
N PHE A 340 10.78 6.42 16.41
CA PHE A 340 10.19 5.26 15.75
C PHE A 340 11.20 4.18 15.34
N TYR A 341 12.33 4.51 14.69
CA TYR A 341 13.32 3.48 14.33
C TYR A 341 13.94 2.84 15.58
N SER A 342 14.07 3.61 16.66
CA SER A 342 14.51 3.10 17.97
C SER A 342 13.49 2.14 18.58
N GLN A 343 12.18 2.34 18.36
CA GLN A 343 11.12 1.40 18.75
C GLN A 343 11.20 0.09 17.95
N LEU A 344 11.40 0.15 16.63
CA LEU A 344 11.59 -1.03 15.77
C LEU A 344 12.85 -1.83 16.16
N LEU A 345 13.96 -1.15 16.48
CA LEU A 345 15.22 -1.79 16.87
C LEU A 345 15.24 -2.36 18.29
N ALA A 346 14.37 -1.88 19.18
CA ALA A 346 14.23 -2.39 20.55
C ALA A 346 13.16 -3.49 20.69
N GLY A 347 12.13 -3.44 19.83
CA GLY A 347 11.08 -4.44 19.68
C GLY A 347 11.39 -5.43 18.57
N GLU A 348 10.57 -5.40 17.50
CA GLU A 348 10.67 -6.24 16.31
C GLU A 348 10.54 -5.37 15.05
N MET A 349 11.02 -5.85 13.90
CA MET A 349 10.76 -5.17 12.62
C MET A 349 9.31 -5.42 12.17
N VAL A 350 8.74 -4.49 11.41
CA VAL A 350 7.37 -4.63 10.87
C VAL A 350 7.34 -4.48 9.35
N GLY A 351 6.32 -5.03 8.71
CA GLY A 351 6.00 -4.72 7.32
C GLY A 351 5.30 -3.36 7.20
N GLU A 352 4.30 -3.14 8.05
CA GLU A 352 3.48 -1.91 8.09
C GLU A 352 3.15 -1.54 9.54
N TRP A 353 2.85 -0.26 9.79
CA TRP A 353 2.41 0.24 11.08
C TRP A 353 1.27 1.25 10.88
N GLY A 354 0.06 0.85 11.29
CA GLY A 354 -1.10 1.75 11.43
C GLY A 354 -1.45 1.92 12.92
N VAL A 355 -2.72 1.97 13.30
CA VAL A 355 -3.08 1.99 14.73
C VAL A 355 -2.51 0.78 15.51
N LEU A 356 -2.36 -0.37 14.83
CA LEU A 356 -1.60 -1.52 15.31
C LEU A 356 -0.43 -1.81 14.34
N PRO A 357 0.69 -2.38 14.82
CA PRO A 357 1.74 -2.90 13.95
C PRO A 357 1.25 -4.13 13.17
N ASP A 358 1.62 -4.24 11.90
CA ASP A 358 1.55 -5.50 11.14
C ASP A 358 2.97 -5.99 10.85
N GLU A 359 3.39 -6.99 11.62
CA GLU A 359 4.77 -7.48 11.66
C GLU A 359 5.24 -8.07 10.33
N PHE A 360 4.33 -8.58 9.48
CA PHE A 360 4.68 -9.36 8.30
C PHE A 360 3.93 -8.93 7.02
N PRO A 361 4.55 -8.99 5.83
CA PRO A 361 5.89 -9.54 5.58
C PRO A 361 7.01 -8.55 5.96
N GLN A 362 8.06 -9.06 6.62
CA GLN A 362 9.32 -8.31 6.76
C GLN A 362 10.17 -8.57 5.50
N ILE A 363 10.52 -7.53 4.75
CA ILE A 363 11.28 -7.65 3.49
C ILE A 363 12.60 -6.88 3.53
N ALA A 364 13.57 -7.31 2.70
CA ALA A 364 14.89 -6.72 2.60
C ALA A 364 14.87 -5.20 2.31
N TYR A 365 13.91 -4.74 1.50
CA TYR A 365 13.70 -3.32 1.19
C TYR A 365 13.40 -2.51 2.46
N GLY A 366 12.54 -3.03 3.33
CA GLY A 366 12.22 -2.42 4.62
C GLY A 366 13.44 -2.15 5.48
N VAL A 367 14.29 -3.16 5.60
CA VAL A 367 15.54 -3.05 6.38
C VAL A 367 16.53 -2.10 5.72
N ASN A 368 16.66 -2.12 4.39
CA ASN A 368 17.56 -1.20 3.70
C ASN A 368 17.14 0.26 3.89
N SER A 369 15.84 0.59 3.83
CA SER A 369 15.33 1.95 4.07
C SER A 369 15.82 2.53 5.41
N LEU A 370 15.68 1.76 6.50
CA LEU A 370 16.21 2.11 7.83
C LEU A 370 17.74 2.25 7.83
N VAL A 371 18.45 1.29 7.22
CA VAL A 371 19.93 1.29 7.15
C VAL A 371 20.46 2.53 6.43
N GLN A 372 19.92 2.88 5.27
CA GLN A 372 20.33 4.08 4.52
C GLN A 372 20.03 5.37 5.31
N GLY A 373 18.86 5.44 5.95
CA GLY A 373 18.48 6.57 6.82
C GLY A 373 19.46 6.78 7.98
N LEU A 374 19.76 5.73 8.72
CA LEU A 374 20.66 5.76 9.87
C LEU A 374 22.13 6.03 9.47
N VAL A 375 22.60 5.47 8.35
CA VAL A 375 23.94 5.80 7.81
C VAL A 375 24.02 7.27 7.36
N ALA A 376 22.98 7.80 6.72
CA ALA A 376 22.95 9.21 6.33
C ALA A 376 22.88 10.15 7.54
N LEU A 377 22.12 9.81 8.58
CA LEU A 377 22.12 10.54 9.86
C LEU A 377 23.50 10.54 10.52
N HIS A 378 24.19 9.40 10.55
CA HIS A 378 25.56 9.32 11.07
C HIS A 378 26.52 10.23 10.27
N GLN A 379 26.43 10.24 8.94
CA GLN A 379 27.23 11.12 8.09
C GLN A 379 26.89 12.61 8.28
N ALA A 380 25.61 12.94 8.45
CA ALA A 380 25.11 14.32 8.60
C ALA A 380 25.44 14.94 9.97
N THR A 381 25.40 14.13 11.04
CA THR A 381 25.57 14.59 12.43
C THR A 381 26.98 14.34 12.98
N GLY A 382 27.65 13.28 12.53
CA GLY A 382 28.85 12.74 13.18
C GLY A 382 28.58 12.01 14.50
N ASP A 383 27.32 11.69 14.85
CA ASP A 383 27.00 10.92 16.05
C ASP A 383 27.08 9.42 15.77
N ASP A 384 28.11 8.77 16.33
CA ASP A 384 28.33 7.32 16.32
C ASP A 384 27.05 6.51 16.64
N THR A 385 26.08 7.06 17.38
CA THR A 385 24.82 6.39 17.76
C THR A 385 24.04 5.93 16.54
N TYR A 386 23.88 6.77 15.51
CA TYR A 386 23.20 6.37 14.27
C TYR A 386 23.98 5.29 13.52
N GLY A 387 25.32 5.35 13.52
CA GLY A 387 26.17 4.28 12.99
C GLY A 387 25.95 2.95 13.70
N LYS A 388 25.86 2.95 15.04
CA LYS A 388 25.55 1.74 15.84
C LYS A 388 24.18 1.17 15.46
N LEU A 389 23.15 2.01 15.41
CA LEU A 389 21.79 1.61 15.07
C LEU A 389 21.71 1.04 13.64
N ALA A 390 22.39 1.66 12.66
CA ALA A 390 22.48 1.14 11.30
C ALA A 390 23.09 -0.28 11.25
N GLY A 391 24.17 -0.50 12.00
CA GLY A 391 24.80 -1.82 12.12
C GLY A 391 23.86 -2.86 12.73
N LEU A 392 23.13 -2.49 13.79
CA LEU A 392 22.14 -3.37 14.42
C LEU A 392 20.97 -3.70 13.47
N ALA A 393 20.44 -2.71 12.75
CA ALA A 393 19.39 -2.88 11.74
C ALA A 393 19.81 -3.86 10.64
N ALA A 394 21.00 -3.67 10.06
CA ALA A 394 21.55 -4.55 9.05
C ALA A 394 21.85 -5.98 9.56
N GLY A 395 21.90 -6.19 10.89
CA GLY A 395 22.00 -7.52 11.50
C GLY A 395 20.82 -8.44 11.15
N TRP A 396 19.68 -7.89 10.72
CA TRP A 396 18.55 -8.65 10.19
C TRP A 396 18.94 -9.58 9.03
N PHE A 397 19.83 -9.13 8.14
CA PHE A 397 20.37 -9.95 7.04
C PHE A 397 21.18 -11.17 7.51
N TYR A 398 21.68 -11.15 8.75
CA TYR A 398 22.45 -12.23 9.36
C TYR A 398 21.67 -13.04 10.42
N GLY A 399 20.36 -12.79 10.56
CA GLY A 399 19.47 -13.55 11.44
C GLY A 399 19.05 -12.86 12.73
N ASN A 400 19.32 -11.56 12.92
CA ASN A 400 18.66 -10.76 13.97
C ASN A 400 17.25 -10.36 13.50
N ASN A 401 16.35 -11.34 13.43
CA ASN A 401 14.97 -11.17 12.97
C ASN A 401 14.05 -12.20 13.65
N ALA A 402 12.74 -11.99 13.57
CA ALA A 402 11.71 -12.86 14.15
C ALA A 402 11.91 -14.38 13.89
N ALA A 403 12.43 -14.75 12.71
CA ALA A 403 12.64 -16.14 12.32
C ALA A 403 14.01 -16.74 12.74
N GLY A 404 14.94 -15.91 13.24
CA GLY A 404 16.32 -16.29 13.54
C GLY A 404 17.12 -16.75 12.31
N PHE A 405 16.73 -16.32 11.10
CA PHE A 405 17.18 -16.89 9.84
C PHE A 405 18.04 -15.88 9.04
N PRO A 406 19.25 -16.24 8.55
CA PRO A 406 20.06 -15.35 7.73
C PRO A 406 19.37 -15.04 6.40
N MET A 407 18.91 -13.79 6.24
CA MET A 407 18.22 -13.31 5.04
C MET A 407 19.16 -12.92 3.89
N TYR A 408 20.48 -13.08 4.07
CA TYR A 408 21.49 -12.95 3.03
C TYR A 408 22.46 -14.16 3.03
N ASP A 409 22.67 -14.76 1.85
CA ASP A 409 23.71 -15.76 1.61
C ASP A 409 24.95 -15.07 0.98
N PRO A 410 26.01 -14.75 1.75
CA PRO A 410 27.20 -14.10 1.23
C PRO A 410 28.03 -15.00 0.29
N ALA A 411 27.85 -16.33 0.32
CA ALA A 411 28.60 -17.23 -0.55
C ALA A 411 28.06 -17.21 -2.00
N ALA A 412 26.75 -17.06 -2.18
CA ALA A 412 26.14 -16.88 -3.49
C ALA A 412 25.85 -15.42 -3.87
N GLY A 413 25.74 -14.53 -2.88
CA GLY A 413 25.33 -13.14 -3.06
C GLY A 413 23.81 -12.95 -3.16
N ARG A 414 23.02 -13.83 -2.54
CA ARG A 414 21.54 -13.81 -2.60
C ARG A 414 20.97 -13.08 -1.40
N GLY A 415 20.10 -12.10 -1.62
CA GLY A 415 19.10 -11.71 -0.63
C GLY A 415 17.87 -12.61 -0.76
N TYR A 416 17.22 -12.94 0.35
CA TYR A 416 15.97 -13.71 0.35
C TYR A 416 14.75 -12.78 0.44
N ASP A 417 13.66 -13.14 -0.23
CA ASP A 417 12.52 -12.25 -0.49
C ASP A 417 11.85 -11.70 0.77
N GLY A 418 11.70 -12.50 1.83
CA GLY A 418 11.16 -11.99 3.09
C GLY A 418 10.83 -13.05 4.14
N LEU A 419 10.27 -12.56 5.25
CA LEU A 419 9.68 -13.38 6.31
C LEU A 419 8.17 -13.20 6.27
N ASP A 420 7.43 -14.29 6.08
CA ASP A 420 5.97 -14.34 6.19
C ASP A 420 5.52 -14.73 7.61
N GLY A 421 6.42 -14.71 8.60
CA GLY A 421 6.13 -15.06 9.99
C GLY A 421 7.38 -15.37 10.84
N PRO A 422 7.22 -15.54 12.16
CA PRO A 422 8.31 -15.61 13.15
C PRO A 422 8.94 -17.02 13.23
N SER A 423 9.09 -17.73 12.12
CA SER A 423 9.59 -19.11 12.11
C SER A 423 10.28 -19.44 10.80
N SER A 424 11.37 -20.21 10.86
CA SER A 424 12.21 -20.51 9.68
C SER A 424 11.50 -21.24 8.53
N PHE A 425 10.33 -21.86 8.76
CA PHE A 425 9.50 -22.46 7.70
C PHE A 425 8.54 -21.47 7.02
N ARG A 426 8.46 -20.23 7.53
CA ARG A 426 7.75 -19.06 6.96
C ARG A 426 8.73 -18.09 6.27
N VAL A 427 9.98 -18.50 6.05
CA VAL A 427 10.95 -17.73 5.26
C VAL A 427 10.64 -17.97 3.78
N ASN A 428 10.44 -16.90 3.02
CA ASN A 428 10.41 -16.97 1.57
C ASN A 428 11.86 -17.03 1.06
N LEU A 429 12.28 -18.24 0.65
CA LEU A 429 13.64 -18.54 0.18
C LEU A 429 13.89 -18.18 -1.29
N ASN A 430 12.92 -17.59 -1.98
CA ASN A 430 13.16 -16.97 -3.28
C ASN A 430 14.18 -15.83 -3.14
N ALA A 431 14.88 -15.52 -4.22
CA ALA A 431 15.96 -14.53 -4.26
C ALA A 431 15.84 -13.62 -5.48
N GLY A 432 14.74 -12.87 -5.56
CA GLY A 432 14.47 -11.93 -6.64
C GLY A 432 15.46 -10.77 -6.74
N ALA A 433 15.21 -9.91 -7.73
CA ALA A 433 15.97 -8.69 -7.96
C ALA A 433 15.90 -7.76 -6.75
N GLU A 434 14.69 -7.35 -6.35
CA GLU A 434 14.46 -6.49 -5.18
C GLU A 434 15.24 -6.97 -3.95
N SER A 435 14.98 -8.18 -3.46
CA SER A 435 15.58 -8.66 -2.22
C SER A 435 17.09 -8.75 -2.26
N THR A 436 17.66 -9.14 -3.41
CA THR A 436 19.10 -9.17 -3.65
C THR A 436 19.70 -7.76 -3.74
N ILE A 437 19.06 -6.84 -4.43
CA ILE A 437 19.53 -5.47 -4.63
C ILE A 437 19.52 -4.70 -3.30
N GLU A 438 18.42 -4.78 -2.55
CA GLU A 438 18.26 -4.07 -1.28
C GLU A 438 19.25 -4.59 -0.22
N ALA A 439 19.48 -5.91 -0.16
CA ALA A 439 20.54 -6.48 0.67
C ALA A 439 21.94 -5.96 0.27
N LEU A 440 22.25 -5.90 -1.03
CA LEU A 440 23.53 -5.38 -1.52
C LEU A 440 23.71 -3.89 -1.21
N MET A 441 22.67 -3.06 -1.37
CA MET A 441 22.69 -1.64 -1.02
C MET A 441 22.94 -1.42 0.48
N ALA A 442 22.28 -2.18 1.34
CA ALA A 442 22.47 -2.12 2.79
C ALA A 442 23.92 -2.50 3.16
N LEU A 443 24.43 -3.62 2.63
CA LEU A 443 25.78 -4.10 2.93
C LEU A 443 26.88 -3.20 2.36
N GLN A 444 26.66 -2.57 1.19
CA GLN A 444 27.55 -1.53 0.67
C GLN A 444 27.62 -0.31 1.61
N ALA A 445 26.49 0.17 2.12
CA ALA A 445 26.45 1.28 3.07
C ALA A 445 27.15 0.94 4.40
N ILE A 446 26.86 -0.24 4.97
CA ILE A 446 27.49 -0.70 6.22
C ILE A 446 28.99 -0.95 6.04
N SER A 447 29.44 -1.51 4.91
CA SER A 447 30.86 -1.71 4.63
C SER A 447 31.63 -0.41 4.43
N ALA A 448 30.96 0.69 4.06
CA ALA A 448 31.56 2.01 3.96
C ALA A 448 31.68 2.72 5.32
N ASP A 449 30.95 2.27 6.34
CA ASP A 449 30.86 2.91 7.65
C ASP A 449 31.70 2.18 8.73
N PRO A 450 32.79 2.79 9.24
CA PRO A 450 33.67 2.15 10.23
C PRO A 450 33.06 1.96 11.63
N VAL A 451 31.91 2.57 11.92
CA VAL A 451 31.14 2.36 13.16
C VAL A 451 30.14 1.24 12.93
N ALA A 452 29.28 1.35 11.92
CA ALA A 452 28.18 0.42 11.67
C ALA A 452 28.66 -1.01 11.40
N SER A 453 29.73 -1.17 10.60
CA SER A 453 30.38 -2.47 10.33
C SER A 453 30.82 -3.25 11.59
N ARG A 454 30.97 -2.59 12.75
CA ARG A 454 31.31 -3.26 14.02
C ARG A 454 30.11 -3.85 14.74
N TYR A 455 28.90 -3.35 14.47
CA TYR A 455 27.67 -3.74 15.17
C TYR A 455 26.85 -4.77 14.37
N LEU A 456 27.15 -4.95 13.08
CA LEU A 456 26.49 -5.90 12.18
C LEU A 456 26.32 -7.34 12.70
N LEU A 457 27.30 -7.83 13.47
CA LEU A 457 27.32 -9.21 14.00
C LEU A 457 27.03 -9.29 15.51
N TYR A 458 26.45 -8.24 16.10
CA TYR A 458 25.90 -8.31 17.46
C TYR A 458 24.62 -9.14 17.44
N GLN A 459 24.24 -9.72 18.57
CA GLN A 459 23.03 -10.53 18.71
C GLN A 459 22.16 -10.01 19.86
N PRO A 460 20.83 -10.05 19.76
CA PRO A 460 19.95 -9.70 20.87
C PRO A 460 20.18 -10.66 22.05
N ALA A 461 20.36 -10.11 23.25
CA ALA A 461 20.47 -10.89 24.48
C ALA A 461 19.12 -11.07 25.19
N ASN A 462 18.24 -10.09 25.04
CA ASN A 462 16.88 -9.99 25.52
C ASN A 462 16.17 -8.88 24.73
N GLY A 463 14.84 -8.89 24.70
CA GLY A 463 14.02 -7.85 24.08
C GLY A 463 12.75 -7.63 24.88
N ASN A 464 12.17 -6.43 24.77
CA ASN A 464 10.86 -6.09 25.31
C ASN A 464 10.06 -5.49 24.15
N THR A 465 9.18 -6.27 23.54
CA THR A 465 8.29 -5.81 22.45
C THR A 465 6.87 -5.52 22.98
N TRP A 466 5.99 -5.08 22.10
CA TRP A 466 4.55 -4.95 22.35
C TRP A 466 3.86 -6.31 22.52
N GLU A 467 2.69 -6.31 23.15
CA GLU A 467 1.77 -7.45 23.19
C GLU A 467 0.44 -6.98 22.59
N VAL A 468 0.02 -7.58 21.47
CA VAL A 468 -1.27 -7.27 20.84
C VAL A 468 -2.36 -8.14 21.45
N LEU A 469 -3.37 -7.50 22.04
CA LEU A 469 -4.50 -8.16 22.70
C LEU A 469 -5.71 -8.19 21.77
N GLU A 470 -5.83 -9.25 20.99
CA GLU A 470 -6.87 -9.35 19.96
C GLU A 470 -8.27 -9.45 20.57
N ALA A 471 -9.19 -8.59 20.10
CA ALA A 471 -10.54 -8.49 20.62
C ALA A 471 -11.34 -9.79 20.45
N GLU A 472 -11.08 -10.56 19.38
CA GLU A 472 -11.72 -11.85 19.13
C GLU A 472 -11.23 -12.97 20.06
N ASN A 473 -10.09 -12.81 20.73
CA ASN A 473 -9.61 -13.71 21.78
C ASN A 473 -10.22 -13.39 23.15
N ALA A 474 -10.96 -12.27 23.29
CA ALA A 474 -11.60 -11.89 24.53
C ALA A 474 -12.90 -12.69 24.80
N LEU A 475 -13.13 -13.05 26.06
CA LEU A 475 -14.39 -13.66 26.50
C LEU A 475 -15.51 -12.61 26.50
N GLN A 476 -16.52 -12.80 25.66
CA GLN A 476 -17.74 -12.02 25.76
C GLN A 476 -18.51 -12.39 27.04
N THR A 477 -18.76 -11.39 27.88
CA THR A 477 -19.46 -11.51 29.17
C THR A 477 -20.93 -11.08 29.09
N ARG A 478 -21.29 -10.26 28.10
CA ARG A 478 -22.66 -9.87 27.72
C ARG A 478 -22.70 -9.62 26.21
N GLY A 479 -23.82 -9.98 25.56
CA GLY A 479 -24.00 -9.87 24.10
C GLY A 479 -24.30 -11.22 23.43
N ASP A 480 -24.21 -11.26 22.10
CA ASP A 480 -24.22 -12.48 21.28
C ASP A 480 -22.98 -12.51 20.35
N ALA A 481 -22.07 -13.45 20.60
CA ALA A 481 -20.76 -13.50 19.96
C ALA A 481 -20.85 -13.69 18.43
N LEU A 482 -21.89 -14.37 17.96
CA LEU A 482 -22.13 -14.55 16.52
C LEU A 482 -22.61 -13.25 15.85
N GLN A 483 -23.19 -12.32 16.61
CA GLN A 483 -23.59 -11.00 16.13
C GLN A 483 -22.48 -9.96 16.26
N SER A 484 -21.51 -10.16 17.16
CA SER A 484 -20.37 -9.23 17.32
C SER A 484 -19.19 -9.53 16.37
N TYR A 485 -18.88 -10.79 16.05
CA TYR A 485 -17.70 -11.14 15.23
C TYR A 485 -17.83 -10.73 13.75
N ARG A 486 -16.79 -10.15 13.15
CA ARG A 486 -16.73 -9.71 11.75
C ARG A 486 -15.37 -10.03 11.12
N ALA A 487 -15.34 -10.07 9.78
CA ALA A 487 -14.13 -10.23 8.98
C ALA A 487 -13.98 -9.09 7.97
N ALA A 488 -12.79 -8.50 7.90
CA ALA A 488 -12.38 -7.47 6.95
C ALA A 488 -10.85 -7.41 6.95
N GLU A 489 -10.21 -7.10 5.82
CA GLU A 489 -8.73 -7.03 5.75
C GLU A 489 -8.18 -5.76 6.41
N GLY A 490 -8.89 -4.64 6.29
CA GLY A 490 -8.54 -3.37 6.94
C GLY A 490 -9.64 -2.32 6.85
N THR A 491 -9.27 -1.07 7.09
CA THR A 491 -10.11 0.14 6.92
C THR A 491 -9.68 1.03 5.74
N GLY A 492 -8.71 0.57 4.93
CA GLY A 492 -8.00 1.37 3.95
C GLY A 492 -6.79 2.14 4.52
N GLU A 493 -6.72 2.34 5.84
CA GLU A 493 -5.62 3.07 6.53
C GLU A 493 -4.91 2.24 7.60
N ALA A 494 -5.58 1.20 8.11
CA ALA A 494 -5.02 0.23 9.04
C ALA A 494 -5.55 -1.17 8.72
N ARG A 495 -4.77 -2.20 9.07
CA ARG A 495 -5.17 -3.60 8.92
C ARG A 495 -5.86 -4.09 10.19
N TRP A 496 -6.84 -4.99 10.02
CA TRP A 496 -7.43 -5.71 11.13
C TRP A 496 -6.57 -6.94 11.44
N SER A 497 -6.25 -7.18 12.72
CA SER A 497 -5.42 -8.33 13.06
C SER A 497 -6.10 -9.63 12.60
N ASN A 498 -5.31 -10.49 11.95
CA ASN A 498 -5.77 -11.73 11.32
C ASN A 498 -6.96 -11.56 10.35
N GLY A 499 -7.29 -10.35 9.89
CA GLY A 499 -8.47 -10.04 9.08
C GLY A 499 -9.81 -10.02 9.82
N HIS A 500 -9.82 -9.81 11.15
CA HIS A 500 -11.03 -9.88 11.99
C HIS A 500 -11.18 -8.72 12.97
N TYR A 501 -12.44 -8.44 13.35
CA TYR A 501 -12.74 -7.46 14.39
C TYR A 501 -14.03 -7.81 15.16
N ILE A 502 -14.21 -7.17 16.32
CA ILE A 502 -15.41 -7.26 17.16
C ILE A 502 -16.23 -5.98 17.03
N LEU A 503 -17.44 -6.10 16.48
CA LEU A 503 -18.47 -5.08 16.55
C LEU A 503 -19.10 -5.06 17.95
N LEU A 504 -19.07 -3.90 18.62
CA LEU A 504 -19.53 -3.72 19.99
C LEU A 504 -20.85 -2.92 20.01
N ASP A 505 -21.97 -3.56 20.38
CA ASP A 505 -23.22 -2.83 20.69
C ASP A 505 -23.19 -2.32 22.15
N SER A 506 -24.04 -1.34 22.45
CA SER A 506 -24.35 -0.77 23.76
C SER A 506 -24.64 -1.78 24.89
N ALA A 507 -25.08 -3.00 24.54
CA ALA A 507 -25.35 -4.09 25.49
C ALA A 507 -24.16 -5.03 25.72
N ASP A 508 -23.15 -4.98 24.85
CA ASP A 508 -22.06 -5.95 24.82
C ASP A 508 -20.97 -5.61 25.85
N SER A 509 -20.25 -6.63 26.33
CA SER A 509 -19.00 -6.42 27.05
C SER A 509 -18.07 -7.62 26.96
N PHE A 510 -16.77 -7.35 26.80
CA PHE A 510 -15.72 -8.35 26.66
C PHE A 510 -14.74 -8.30 27.84
N THR A 511 -13.97 -9.35 28.05
CA THR A 511 -12.92 -9.43 29.07
C THR A 511 -11.83 -10.39 28.59
N GLN A 512 -10.58 -9.95 28.66
CA GLN A 512 -9.41 -10.72 28.25
C GLN A 512 -8.42 -10.73 29.41
N GLU A 513 -7.87 -11.90 29.71
CA GLU A 513 -6.75 -12.05 30.64
C GLU A 513 -5.46 -12.05 29.81
N PHE A 514 -4.44 -11.34 30.27
CA PHE A 514 -3.13 -11.21 29.64
C PHE A 514 -2.03 -11.21 30.71
N THR A 515 -0.75 -11.22 30.33
CA THR A 515 0.35 -11.28 31.32
C THR A 515 1.60 -10.55 30.83
N VAL A 516 1.83 -9.37 31.39
CA VAL A 516 3.07 -8.60 31.20
C VAL A 516 4.08 -8.88 32.34
N PRO A 517 5.38 -8.68 32.13
CA PRO A 517 6.36 -8.74 33.21
C PRO A 517 6.07 -7.78 34.38
N ASP A 518 6.23 -8.22 35.62
CA ASP A 518 5.94 -7.45 36.86
C ASP A 518 6.67 -6.09 36.96
N ALA A 519 7.77 -5.90 36.22
CA ALA A 519 8.65 -4.74 36.33
C ALA A 519 8.71 -3.96 35.02
N GLY A 520 8.03 -2.81 34.98
CA GLY A 520 8.07 -1.89 33.84
C GLY A 520 7.13 -0.69 34.03
N LEU A 521 7.09 0.16 33.00
CA LEU A 521 5.99 1.07 32.74
C LEU A 521 5.40 0.66 31.39
N TYR A 522 4.11 0.35 31.37
CA TYR A 522 3.40 -0.11 30.18
C TYR A 522 2.43 0.98 29.72
N TYR A 523 2.41 1.23 28.41
CA TYR A 523 1.38 2.04 27.77
C TYR A 523 0.29 1.10 27.26
N LEU A 524 -0.97 1.40 27.60
CA LEU A 524 -2.13 0.71 27.01
C LEU A 524 -2.70 1.59 25.92
N TYR A 525 -2.60 1.12 24.68
CA TYR A 525 -3.28 1.65 23.51
C TYR A 525 -4.54 0.79 23.27
N ILE A 526 -5.65 1.39 22.86
CA ILE A 526 -6.90 0.66 22.59
C ILE A 526 -7.37 0.99 21.20
N ALA A 527 -7.11 0.11 20.23
CA ALA A 527 -7.63 0.27 18.87
C ALA A 527 -9.16 0.07 18.86
N TYR A 528 -9.92 1.10 18.49
CA TYR A 528 -11.35 0.97 18.25
C TYR A 528 -11.79 1.83 17.06
N LEU A 529 -12.65 1.27 16.21
CA LEU A 529 -13.33 2.03 15.19
C LEU A 529 -14.74 2.36 15.68
N ARG A 530 -15.01 3.65 15.89
CA ARG A 530 -16.39 4.10 16.09
C ARG A 530 -17.06 4.12 14.73
N GLN A 531 -17.97 3.18 14.48
CA GLN A 531 -18.83 3.28 13.28
C GLN A 531 -19.47 4.67 13.25
N GLY A 532 -19.31 5.36 12.13
CA GLY A 532 -20.16 6.48 11.80
C GLY A 532 -21.61 6.04 11.93
N PRO A 533 -22.54 6.89 12.39
CA PRO A 533 -23.93 6.60 12.14
C PRO A 533 -24.06 6.39 10.62
N PRO A 534 -24.74 5.34 10.13
CA PRO A 534 -25.06 5.27 8.71
C PRO A 534 -25.70 6.60 8.32
N ARG A 535 -25.53 7.07 7.08
CA ARG A 535 -26.34 8.18 6.56
C ARG A 535 -27.79 7.72 6.35
N GLU A 536 -28.45 7.32 7.44
CA GLU A 536 -29.86 6.96 7.53
C GLU A 536 -30.69 8.17 7.11
N GLY A 537 -31.06 8.18 5.83
CA GLY A 537 -31.69 9.32 5.17
C GLY A 537 -31.36 9.42 3.68
N LEU A 538 -30.23 8.88 3.23
CA LEU A 538 -29.92 8.72 1.81
C LEU A 538 -30.10 7.27 1.37
N THR A 539 -31.23 6.99 0.72
CA THR A 539 -31.45 5.78 -0.08
C THR A 539 -31.46 6.21 -1.55
N VAL A 540 -30.74 5.48 -2.39
CA VAL A 540 -30.81 5.61 -3.85
C VAL A 540 -31.93 4.73 -4.38
N GLU A 541 -32.96 5.35 -4.93
CA GLU A 541 -34.08 4.72 -5.59
C GLU A 541 -33.80 4.63 -7.09
N ALA A 542 -33.19 3.52 -7.52
CA ALA A 542 -32.96 3.23 -8.93
C ALA A 542 -34.28 2.82 -9.57
N VAL A 543 -34.90 3.73 -10.32
CA VAL A 543 -36.21 3.51 -10.95
C VAL A 543 -36.08 2.69 -12.23
N GLN A 544 -37.05 1.81 -12.49
CA GLN A 544 -37.06 0.98 -13.69
C GLN A 544 -37.32 1.84 -14.93
N ALA A 545 -36.42 1.77 -15.90
CA ALA A 545 -36.54 2.46 -17.16
C ALA A 545 -37.70 1.86 -17.99
N SER A 546 -38.69 2.69 -18.33
CA SER A 546 -39.85 2.23 -19.13
C SER A 546 -39.51 1.94 -20.59
N MET A 547 -38.41 2.53 -21.07
CA MET A 547 -37.66 2.17 -22.28
C MET A 547 -36.17 2.35 -21.96
N PRO A 548 -35.25 1.59 -22.55
CA PRO A 548 -33.81 1.83 -22.42
C PRO A 548 -33.45 3.28 -22.83
N PRO A 549 -32.70 4.03 -21.99
CA PRO A 549 -32.21 5.35 -22.36
C PRO A 549 -31.32 5.31 -23.61
N ALA A 550 -31.41 6.33 -24.44
CA ALA A 550 -30.51 6.52 -25.56
C ALA A 550 -29.19 7.12 -25.06
N ILE A 551 -28.17 6.27 -24.91
CA ILE A 551 -26.84 6.64 -24.41
C ILE A 551 -26.16 7.64 -25.37
N ASP A 552 -26.47 8.92 -25.22
CA ASP A 552 -26.09 10.03 -26.11
C ASP A 552 -25.57 11.28 -25.38
N GLY A 553 -25.60 11.25 -24.04
CA GLY A 553 -25.16 12.30 -23.14
C GLY A 553 -26.23 13.36 -22.85
N ASP A 554 -27.51 13.09 -23.08
CA ASP A 554 -28.62 13.99 -22.75
C ASP A 554 -29.47 13.51 -21.56
N LEU A 555 -29.78 14.43 -20.64
CA LEU A 555 -30.51 14.10 -19.41
C LEU A 555 -32.03 14.23 -19.55
N GLY A 556 -32.54 14.40 -20.78
CA GLY A 556 -33.99 14.51 -21.04
C GLY A 556 -34.81 13.30 -20.59
N GLU A 557 -34.28 12.08 -20.72
CA GLU A 557 -34.94 10.84 -20.30
C GLU A 557 -34.82 10.60 -18.78
N TRP A 558 -33.84 11.24 -18.14
CA TRP A 558 -33.49 11.07 -16.74
C TRP A 558 -34.34 11.89 -15.76
N LEU A 559 -35.26 12.72 -16.27
CA LEU A 559 -36.18 13.54 -15.47
C LEU A 559 -37.08 12.74 -14.52
N GLY A 560 -37.23 11.43 -14.74
CA GLY A 560 -37.97 10.51 -13.87
C GLY A 560 -37.13 9.82 -12.79
N ALA A 561 -35.80 9.94 -12.80
CA ALA A 561 -34.92 9.36 -11.80
C ALA A 561 -34.71 10.29 -10.59
N GLN A 562 -34.29 9.71 -9.47
CA GLN A 562 -33.88 10.48 -8.29
C GLN A 562 -32.59 11.27 -8.59
N PRO A 563 -32.56 12.60 -8.40
CA PRO A 563 -31.33 13.38 -8.49
C PRO A 563 -30.48 13.20 -7.23
N LEU A 564 -29.23 12.79 -7.43
CA LEU A 564 -28.26 12.53 -6.37
C LEU A 564 -27.23 13.67 -6.33
N SER A 565 -27.45 14.65 -5.44
CA SER A 565 -26.63 15.88 -5.39
C SER A 565 -25.37 15.72 -4.57
N VAL A 566 -24.22 15.98 -5.20
CA VAL A 566 -22.88 15.99 -4.60
C VAL A 566 -22.29 17.39 -4.80
N THR A 567 -22.54 18.27 -3.82
CA THR A 567 -22.35 19.72 -3.96
C THR A 567 -21.77 20.39 -2.72
N THR A 568 -21.43 19.64 -1.67
CA THR A 568 -21.01 20.18 -0.37
C THR A 568 -19.64 19.66 0.05
N THR A 569 -19.02 20.31 1.04
CA THR A 569 -17.76 19.82 1.64
C THR A 569 -17.95 18.49 2.38
N ALA A 570 -19.16 18.17 2.84
CA ALA A 570 -19.50 16.87 3.43
C ALA A 570 -19.59 15.72 2.40
N ASN A 571 -19.31 16.01 1.13
CA ASN A 571 -19.15 15.01 0.07
C ASN A 571 -17.68 14.78 -0.30
N ILE A 572 -16.74 15.55 0.24
CA ILE A 572 -15.32 15.49 -0.15
C ILE A 572 -14.61 14.48 0.75
N LEU A 573 -14.11 13.39 0.16
CA LEU A 573 -13.26 12.42 0.83
C LEU A 573 -11.83 12.95 0.98
N ARG A 574 -11.30 13.59 -0.08
CA ARG A 574 -9.94 14.14 -0.12
C ARG A 574 -9.79 15.23 -1.19
N GLY A 575 -8.74 16.05 -1.09
CA GLY A 575 -8.45 17.11 -2.06
C GLY A 575 -9.21 18.42 -1.83
N THR A 576 -9.66 18.69 -0.60
CA THR A 576 -10.43 19.89 -0.23
C THR A 576 -9.75 21.21 -0.62
N ALA A 577 -8.41 21.26 -0.69
CA ALA A 577 -7.66 22.45 -1.09
C ALA A 577 -7.84 22.81 -2.58
N GLY A 578 -8.18 21.82 -3.41
CA GLY A 578 -8.46 21.99 -4.83
C GLY A 578 -9.92 22.33 -5.15
N TRP A 579 -10.82 22.34 -4.17
CA TRP A 579 -12.27 22.43 -4.40
C TRP A 579 -12.73 23.85 -4.78
N GLY A 580 -13.14 24.05 -6.03
CA GLY A 580 -13.64 25.31 -6.57
C GLY A 580 -15.05 25.72 -6.10
N GLY A 581 -15.71 24.91 -5.27
CA GLY A 581 -17.05 25.17 -4.72
C GLY A 581 -18.20 24.52 -5.51
N SER A 582 -19.42 24.61 -4.97
CA SER A 582 -20.62 23.91 -5.47
C SER A 582 -20.98 24.16 -6.94
N ASP A 583 -20.48 25.25 -7.52
CA ASP A 583 -20.82 25.71 -8.87
C ASP A 583 -19.71 25.35 -9.88
N GLN A 584 -18.57 24.83 -9.43
CA GLN A 584 -17.40 24.48 -10.25
C GLN A 584 -16.84 23.08 -9.99
N ASP A 585 -16.97 22.52 -8.79
CA ASP A 585 -16.51 21.18 -8.47
C ASP A 585 -17.60 20.39 -7.74
N ALA A 586 -18.60 19.97 -8.51
CA ALA A 586 -19.76 19.25 -8.00
C ALA A 586 -20.36 18.37 -9.10
N PHE A 587 -21.27 17.47 -8.73
CA PHE A 587 -22.10 16.78 -9.72
C PHE A 587 -23.49 16.46 -9.21
N VAL A 588 -24.40 16.15 -10.14
CA VAL A 588 -25.69 15.53 -9.86
C VAL A 588 -25.75 14.21 -10.62
N GLY A 589 -25.78 13.11 -9.88
CA GLY A 589 -25.91 11.75 -10.40
C GLY A 589 -27.37 11.32 -10.54
N TYR A 590 -27.60 10.31 -11.37
CA TYR A 590 -28.89 9.68 -11.62
C TYR A 590 -28.67 8.19 -11.88
N VAL A 591 -29.62 7.37 -11.42
CA VAL A 591 -29.58 5.91 -11.61
C VAL A 591 -30.94 5.40 -12.07
N MET A 592 -30.93 4.54 -13.08
CA MET A 592 -32.08 3.76 -13.55
C MET A 592 -31.64 2.31 -13.77
N TRP A 593 -32.59 1.40 -13.97
CA TRP A 593 -32.26 0.01 -14.33
C TRP A 593 -33.29 -0.59 -15.29
N ASP A 594 -32.89 -1.62 -16.02
CA ASP A 594 -33.82 -2.60 -16.58
C ASP A 594 -33.29 -4.03 -16.36
N TYR A 595 -33.93 -5.03 -16.95
CA TYR A 595 -33.50 -6.44 -16.77
C TYR A 595 -32.17 -6.78 -17.44
N GLN A 596 -31.57 -5.88 -18.23
CA GLN A 596 -30.32 -6.08 -18.96
C GLN A 596 -29.18 -5.22 -18.39
N ASN A 597 -29.47 -3.99 -17.99
CA ASN A 597 -28.45 -3.01 -17.59
C ASN A 597 -28.81 -2.27 -16.28
N LEU A 598 -27.75 -1.91 -15.55
CA LEU A 598 -27.76 -0.73 -14.70
C LEU A 598 -27.44 0.49 -15.57
N TYR A 599 -28.23 1.55 -15.48
CA TYR A 599 -27.97 2.80 -16.17
C TYR A 599 -27.51 3.85 -15.15
N VAL A 600 -26.40 4.53 -15.46
CA VAL A 600 -25.89 5.63 -14.63
C VAL A 600 -25.63 6.85 -15.51
N ALA A 601 -26.08 8.02 -15.06
CA ALA A 601 -25.71 9.29 -15.67
C ALA A 601 -25.31 10.32 -14.61
N ALA A 602 -24.45 11.26 -14.98
CA ALA A 602 -24.05 12.35 -14.10
C ALA A 602 -23.82 13.63 -14.87
N ARG A 603 -24.44 14.73 -14.41
CA ARG A 603 -24.07 16.09 -14.81
C ARG A 603 -22.99 16.59 -13.87
N VAL A 604 -21.76 16.67 -14.35
CA VAL A 604 -20.63 17.19 -13.60
C VAL A 604 -20.45 18.68 -13.91
N LEU A 605 -20.52 19.52 -12.89
CA LEU A 605 -20.16 20.92 -12.99
C LEU A 605 -18.63 21.01 -12.96
N SER A 606 -18.04 21.59 -14.00
CA SER A 606 -16.60 21.81 -14.12
C SER A 606 -16.32 22.90 -15.15
N PRO A 607 -15.45 23.89 -14.85
CA PRO A 607 -15.09 24.93 -15.81
C PRO A 607 -14.31 24.38 -17.02
N THR A 608 -13.60 23.26 -16.87
CA THR A 608 -12.88 22.58 -17.96
C THR A 608 -12.85 21.07 -17.71
N HIS A 609 -13.17 20.26 -18.72
CA HIS A 609 -12.88 18.83 -18.68
C HIS A 609 -11.40 18.57 -19.05
N ARG A 610 -10.67 17.85 -18.20
CA ARG A 610 -9.24 17.54 -18.35
C ARG A 610 -9.00 16.04 -18.23
N GLN A 611 -8.93 15.34 -19.37
CA GLN A 611 -8.62 13.91 -19.40
C GLN A 611 -7.70 13.61 -20.60
N THR A 612 -6.42 13.39 -20.32
CA THR A 612 -5.39 13.02 -21.31
C THR A 612 -5.05 11.54 -21.29
N GLU A 613 -5.46 10.82 -20.24
CA GLU A 613 -5.04 9.45 -19.98
C GLU A 613 -6.03 8.43 -20.57
N ILE A 614 -5.59 7.17 -20.61
CA ILE A 614 -6.31 6.01 -21.15
C ILE A 614 -6.15 4.80 -20.23
N GLY A 615 -7.07 3.83 -20.32
CA GLY A 615 -7.00 2.55 -19.61
C GLY A 615 -6.82 2.72 -18.09
N PRO A 616 -5.81 2.08 -17.46
CA PRO A 616 -5.61 2.16 -16.01
C PRO A 616 -5.07 3.50 -15.51
N SER A 617 -4.81 4.48 -16.39
CA SER A 617 -4.35 5.82 -15.99
C SER A 617 -5.45 6.88 -15.93
N VAL A 618 -6.70 6.57 -16.33
CA VAL A 618 -7.80 7.57 -16.40
C VAL A 618 -8.15 8.23 -15.07
N TRP A 619 -7.78 7.64 -13.94
CA TRP A 619 -7.96 8.21 -12.60
C TRP A 619 -7.21 9.52 -12.36
N LYS A 620 -6.14 9.79 -13.13
CA LYS A 620 -5.31 11.00 -13.01
C LYS A 620 -5.99 12.25 -13.60
N GLY A 621 -7.05 12.06 -14.39
CA GLY A 621 -7.84 13.12 -14.99
C GLY A 621 -9.29 13.08 -14.56
N ASP A 622 -10.10 13.95 -15.15
CA ASP A 622 -11.53 14.04 -14.86
C ASP A 622 -12.28 12.76 -15.28
N THR A 623 -12.78 12.02 -14.30
CA THR A 623 -13.51 10.74 -14.47
C THR A 623 -14.61 10.58 -13.43
N LEU A 624 -15.70 9.92 -13.81
CA LEU A 624 -16.75 9.50 -12.87
C LEU A 624 -16.47 8.07 -12.41
N TRP A 625 -16.51 7.83 -11.11
CA TRP A 625 -16.33 6.53 -10.50
C TRP A 625 -17.67 5.91 -10.12
N ILE A 626 -17.74 4.58 -10.19
CA ILE A 626 -18.91 3.79 -9.75
C ILE A 626 -18.40 2.60 -8.94
N TYR A 627 -18.90 2.48 -7.71
CA TYR A 627 -18.65 1.36 -6.80
C TYR A 627 -19.96 0.65 -6.50
N LEU A 628 -19.96 -0.68 -6.50
CA LEU A 628 -21.14 -1.50 -6.24
C LEU A 628 -20.82 -2.65 -5.31
N ASP A 629 -21.62 -2.82 -4.25
CA ASP A 629 -21.85 -4.11 -3.60
C ASP A 629 -23.21 -4.62 -4.08
N THR A 630 -23.21 -5.65 -4.92
CA THR A 630 -24.42 -6.16 -5.58
C THR A 630 -25.34 -6.95 -4.66
N ARG A 631 -24.92 -7.18 -3.40
CA ARG A 631 -25.60 -8.07 -2.44
C ARG A 631 -25.76 -7.51 -1.02
N ARG A 632 -25.05 -6.44 -0.65
CA ARG A 632 -24.96 -5.86 0.71
C ARG A 632 -24.53 -6.85 1.79
N ASP A 633 -23.71 -7.84 1.43
CA ASP A 633 -23.28 -8.92 2.32
C ASP A 633 -21.75 -9.11 2.40
N ARG A 634 -20.98 -8.15 1.88
CA ARG A 634 -19.51 -8.22 1.80
C ARG A 634 -18.82 -7.09 2.59
N SER A 635 -17.53 -7.27 2.81
CA SER A 635 -16.60 -6.24 3.28
C SER A 635 -15.97 -5.41 2.16
N THR A 636 -15.90 -5.96 0.93
CA THR A 636 -15.32 -5.31 -0.25
C THR A 636 -16.30 -5.27 -1.43
N VAL A 637 -16.18 -4.24 -2.27
CA VAL A 637 -17.06 -4.03 -3.42
C VAL A 637 -16.92 -5.10 -4.51
N ASP A 638 -18.03 -5.42 -5.19
CA ASP A 638 -18.09 -6.36 -6.33
C ASP A 638 -17.57 -5.74 -7.63
N ALA A 639 -17.88 -4.46 -7.85
CA ALA A 639 -17.43 -3.70 -9.01
C ALA A 639 -16.86 -2.34 -8.59
N LYS A 640 -15.74 -1.98 -9.23
CA LYS A 640 -15.08 -0.67 -9.11
C LYS A 640 -14.76 -0.20 -10.53
N LEU A 641 -15.42 0.85 -10.99
CA LEU A 641 -15.39 1.30 -12.38
C LEU A 641 -15.01 2.77 -12.50
N THR A 642 -14.34 3.13 -13.60
CA THR A 642 -14.16 4.53 -14.04
C THR A 642 -14.75 4.75 -15.42
N LEU A 643 -15.56 5.80 -15.56
CA LEU A 643 -16.13 6.31 -16.80
C LEU A 643 -15.34 7.56 -17.19
N ALA A 644 -14.65 7.49 -18.33
CA ALA A 644 -13.75 8.55 -18.78
C ALA A 644 -13.95 8.87 -20.27
N GLN A 645 -14.06 10.15 -20.60
CA GLN A 645 -13.92 10.61 -21.98
C GLN A 645 -12.43 10.83 -22.26
N THR A 646 -11.81 9.94 -23.01
CA THR A 646 -10.36 9.97 -23.27
C THR A 646 -10.04 10.52 -24.67
N PRO A 647 -8.77 10.78 -25.03
CA PRO A 647 -8.37 11.09 -26.39
C PRO A 647 -8.69 9.98 -27.41
N MET A 648 -8.89 8.74 -26.95
CA MET A 648 -9.29 7.59 -27.79
C MET A 648 -10.81 7.36 -27.83
N GLY A 649 -11.60 8.22 -27.17
CA GLY A 649 -13.05 8.08 -27.03
C GLY A 649 -13.50 7.73 -25.60
N PRO A 650 -14.81 7.50 -25.39
CA PRO A 650 -15.34 7.04 -24.12
C PRO A 650 -14.76 5.67 -23.71
N GLN A 651 -14.38 5.51 -22.44
CA GLN A 651 -13.87 4.27 -21.87
C GLN A 651 -14.55 3.97 -20.53
N VAL A 652 -14.94 2.71 -20.32
CA VAL A 652 -15.35 2.16 -19.02
C VAL A 652 -14.29 1.16 -18.57
N TRP A 653 -13.46 1.54 -17.61
CA TRP A 653 -12.43 0.65 -17.04
C TRP A 653 -12.96 -0.07 -15.81
N ASN A 654 -12.71 -1.37 -15.70
CA ASN A 654 -13.05 -2.20 -14.53
C ASN A 654 -11.78 -2.56 -13.77
N TRP A 655 -11.66 -1.98 -12.57
CA TRP A 655 -10.51 -2.12 -11.69
C TRP A 655 -10.41 -3.50 -11.03
N ARG A 656 -11.52 -4.23 -10.87
CA ARG A 656 -11.53 -5.57 -10.25
C ARG A 656 -10.92 -6.66 -11.14
N VAL A 657 -10.81 -6.41 -12.44
CA VAL A 657 -10.23 -7.33 -13.45
C VAL A 657 -9.17 -6.67 -14.34
N ASN A 658 -8.80 -5.43 -14.03
CA ASN A 658 -7.90 -4.54 -14.78
C ASN A 658 -8.09 -4.61 -16.31
N SER A 659 -9.31 -4.34 -16.78
CA SER A 659 -9.65 -4.36 -18.21
C SER A 659 -10.86 -3.46 -18.51
N TYR A 660 -11.14 -3.21 -19.79
CA TYR A 660 -12.38 -2.55 -20.21
C TYR A 660 -13.60 -3.40 -19.86
N LEU A 661 -14.67 -2.77 -19.35
CA LEU A 661 -15.90 -3.48 -19.00
C LEU A 661 -16.59 -4.01 -20.28
N PRO A 662 -16.77 -5.33 -20.46
CA PRO A 662 -17.34 -5.87 -21.68
C PRO A 662 -18.77 -5.40 -21.92
N GLU A 663 -19.12 -5.13 -23.18
CA GLU A 663 -20.47 -4.74 -23.63
C GLU A 663 -21.02 -3.43 -22.98
N ALA A 664 -20.19 -2.67 -22.26
CA ALA A 664 -20.59 -1.39 -21.68
C ALA A 664 -20.63 -0.27 -22.74
N GLU A 665 -21.68 0.55 -22.68
CA GLU A 665 -21.83 1.75 -23.50
C GLU A 665 -21.60 3.00 -22.65
N LEU A 666 -20.88 3.99 -23.18
CA LEU A 666 -20.63 5.27 -22.52
C LEU A 666 -20.72 6.40 -23.55
N ALA A 667 -21.57 7.38 -23.28
CA ALA A 667 -21.62 8.65 -23.96
C ALA A 667 -21.09 9.78 -23.07
N TRP A 668 -20.58 10.82 -23.72
CA TRP A 668 -20.14 12.05 -23.06
C TRP A 668 -20.50 13.27 -23.90
N LYS A 669 -20.90 14.35 -23.22
CA LYS A 669 -21.36 15.59 -23.87
C LYS A 669 -20.92 16.81 -23.07
N ALA A 670 -20.13 17.68 -23.69
CA ALA A 670 -19.77 18.98 -23.10
C ALA A 670 -20.94 19.97 -23.14
N GLY A 671 -21.06 20.77 -22.08
CA GLY A 671 -21.88 21.96 -22.00
C GLY A 671 -21.05 23.18 -21.59
N ASN A 672 -21.70 24.32 -21.36
CA ASN A 672 -21.02 25.52 -20.87
C ASN A 672 -20.83 25.44 -19.35
N GLY A 673 -19.61 25.17 -18.89
CA GLY A 673 -19.27 25.02 -17.46
C GLY A 673 -19.72 23.69 -16.84
N PHE A 674 -20.03 22.69 -17.66
CA PHE A 674 -20.37 21.34 -17.21
C PHE A 674 -20.11 20.32 -18.32
N TYR A 675 -20.10 19.04 -17.97
CA TYR A 675 -20.22 17.94 -18.91
C TYR A 675 -21.17 16.87 -18.37
N ILE A 676 -21.63 15.98 -19.25
CA ILE A 676 -22.50 14.85 -18.90
C ILE A 676 -21.75 13.56 -19.23
N TYR A 677 -21.77 12.61 -18.31
CA TYR A 677 -21.53 11.19 -18.58
C TYR A 677 -22.89 10.46 -18.54
N GLU A 678 -23.06 9.49 -19.43
CA GLU A 678 -24.23 8.61 -19.47
C GLU A 678 -23.78 7.21 -19.91
N ALA A 679 -24.18 6.17 -19.19
CA ALA A 679 -23.69 4.81 -19.42
C ALA A 679 -24.78 3.74 -19.27
N ALA A 680 -24.67 2.70 -20.09
CA ALA A 680 -25.32 1.42 -19.88
C ALA A 680 -24.27 0.39 -19.42
N LEU A 681 -24.51 -0.21 -18.26
CA LEU A 681 -23.62 -1.18 -17.62
C LEU A 681 -24.34 -2.54 -17.56
N PRO A 682 -24.02 -3.51 -18.44
CA PRO A 682 -24.70 -4.79 -18.48
C PRO A 682 -24.56 -5.55 -17.16
N TRP A 683 -25.67 -6.00 -16.58
CA TRP A 683 -25.68 -6.73 -15.30
C TRP A 683 -24.74 -7.93 -15.30
N LYS A 684 -24.73 -8.67 -16.41
CA LYS A 684 -23.84 -9.81 -16.64
C LYS A 684 -22.34 -9.44 -16.56
N SER A 685 -21.96 -8.27 -17.06
CA SER A 685 -20.57 -7.75 -16.98
C SER A 685 -20.22 -7.26 -15.58
N LEU A 686 -21.22 -6.92 -14.76
CA LEU A 686 -21.11 -6.63 -13.33
C LEU A 686 -21.17 -7.89 -12.44
N GLY A 687 -21.28 -9.09 -13.03
CA GLY A 687 -21.39 -10.35 -12.28
C GLY A 687 -22.78 -10.63 -11.68
N VAL A 688 -23.81 -9.88 -12.10
CA VAL A 688 -25.21 -10.05 -11.67
C VAL A 688 -25.97 -10.86 -12.71
N ASP A 689 -26.33 -12.11 -12.36
CA ASP A 689 -27.04 -13.02 -13.27
C ASP A 689 -28.47 -12.52 -13.63
N GLN A 690 -29.21 -12.00 -12.64
CA GLN A 690 -30.56 -11.46 -12.80
C GLN A 690 -30.84 -10.37 -11.77
N ALA A 691 -30.99 -9.12 -12.21
CA ALA A 691 -31.48 -8.03 -11.39
C ALA A 691 -32.99 -8.17 -11.13
N GLN A 692 -33.44 -7.88 -9.89
CA GLN A 692 -34.83 -8.05 -9.48
C GLN A 692 -35.42 -6.81 -8.83
N LEU A 693 -36.72 -6.59 -9.03
CA LEU A 693 -37.48 -5.55 -8.35
C LEU A 693 -37.43 -5.77 -6.82
N GLY A 694 -37.08 -4.73 -6.07
CA GLY A 694 -36.88 -4.76 -4.63
C GLY A 694 -35.49 -5.25 -4.18
N GLN A 695 -34.57 -5.56 -5.10
CA GLN A 695 -33.20 -5.92 -4.75
C GLN A 695 -32.47 -4.74 -4.12
N GLU A 696 -31.82 -4.98 -2.99
CA GLU A 696 -30.94 -4.02 -2.33
C GLU A 696 -29.49 -4.23 -2.78
N MET A 697 -28.77 -3.13 -2.97
CA MET A 697 -27.36 -3.06 -3.32
C MET A 697 -26.70 -1.92 -2.52
N GLY A 698 -25.38 -1.92 -2.42
CA GLY A 698 -24.59 -0.72 -2.12
C GLY A 698 -24.22 -0.03 -3.44
N LEU A 699 -24.30 1.29 -3.47
CA LEU A 699 -23.81 2.14 -4.54
C LEU A 699 -22.98 3.29 -3.96
N GLU A 700 -21.86 3.60 -4.59
CA GLU A 700 -21.23 4.91 -4.47
C GLU A 700 -20.92 5.47 -5.86
N LEU A 701 -21.23 6.76 -6.06
CA LEU A 701 -20.91 7.52 -7.27
C LEU A 701 -19.88 8.57 -6.88
N GLY A 702 -18.69 8.49 -7.45
CA GLY A 702 -17.61 9.42 -7.17
C GLY A 702 -17.20 10.25 -8.37
N ARG A 703 -16.51 11.35 -8.14
CA ARG A 703 -15.76 12.11 -9.14
C ARG A 703 -14.30 12.16 -8.73
N GLY A 704 -13.42 11.70 -9.62
CA GLY A 704 -12.02 12.10 -9.60
C GLY A 704 -11.88 13.42 -10.36
N CYS A 705 -11.22 14.40 -9.75
CA CYS A 705 -10.81 15.64 -10.40
C CYS A 705 -9.34 15.52 -10.83
N TYR A 706 -8.93 16.23 -11.88
CA TYR A 706 -7.51 16.41 -12.22
C TYR A 706 -6.70 16.91 -11.00
N GLY A 707 -5.93 16.01 -10.37
CA GLY A 707 -5.28 16.22 -9.07
C GLY A 707 -5.48 15.03 -8.11
N SER A 708 -5.31 15.25 -6.80
CA SER A 708 -5.51 14.25 -5.72
C SER A 708 -6.97 14.15 -5.23
N GLY A 709 -7.87 15.00 -5.72
CA GLY A 709 -9.20 15.20 -5.15
C GLY A 709 -10.26 14.18 -5.56
N PHE A 710 -11.08 13.80 -4.58
CA PHE A 710 -12.17 12.84 -4.73
C PHE A 710 -13.41 13.28 -3.93
N GLN A 711 -14.57 13.25 -4.59
CA GLN A 711 -15.85 13.66 -4.02
C GLN A 711 -16.97 12.68 -4.43
N ASP A 712 -17.83 12.26 -3.51
CA ASP A 712 -18.88 11.25 -3.73
C ASP A 712 -20.15 11.46 -2.88
N LEU A 713 -21.13 10.54 -2.92
CA LEU A 713 -22.43 10.69 -2.23
C LEU A 713 -22.27 10.74 -0.71
N SER A 714 -21.41 9.89 -0.16
CA SER A 714 -21.21 9.72 1.28
C SER A 714 -20.12 10.60 1.89
N GLY A 715 -19.11 11.02 1.12
CA GLY A 715 -17.88 11.61 1.65
C GLY A 715 -17.03 10.62 2.46
N LEU A 716 -17.25 9.32 2.28
CA LEU A 716 -16.57 8.22 2.98
C LEU A 716 -15.67 7.45 2.01
N ASP A 717 -14.88 6.48 2.51
CA ASP A 717 -14.12 5.59 1.61
C ASP A 717 -15.07 4.68 0.81
N PRO A 718 -15.08 4.73 -0.54
CA PRO A 718 -15.93 3.90 -1.38
C PRO A 718 -15.38 2.48 -1.63
N ASP A 719 -14.14 2.15 -1.23
CA ASP A 719 -13.61 0.79 -1.37
C ASP A 719 -14.16 -0.17 -0.29
N THR A 720 -14.50 0.38 0.88
CA THR A 720 -15.18 -0.32 1.97
C THR A 720 -16.68 -0.50 1.69
N ALA A 721 -17.14 -1.74 1.45
CA ALA A 721 -18.52 -2.03 1.03
C ALA A 721 -19.61 -1.56 2.03
N ALA A 722 -19.27 -1.47 3.32
CA ALA A 722 -20.18 -1.00 4.36
C ALA A 722 -20.51 0.50 4.26
N ASN A 723 -19.65 1.30 3.60
CA ASN A 723 -19.82 2.75 3.45
C ASN A 723 -20.75 3.12 2.29
N LEU A 724 -20.96 2.20 1.34
CA LEU A 724 -21.77 2.44 0.14
C LEU A 724 -23.22 2.77 0.51
N VAL A 725 -23.74 3.82 -0.13
CA VAL A 725 -25.12 4.25 0.02
C VAL A 725 -26.07 3.13 -0.42
N LYS A 726 -27.09 2.84 0.38
CA LYS A 726 -28.10 1.83 0.03
C LYS A 726 -28.82 2.24 -1.25
N MET A 727 -28.69 1.40 -2.28
CA MET A 727 -29.51 1.44 -3.48
C MET A 727 -30.62 0.37 -3.42
N VAL A 728 -31.80 0.69 -3.94
CA VAL A 728 -32.91 -0.26 -4.12
C VAL A 728 -33.43 -0.14 -5.55
N LEU A 729 -33.55 -1.29 -6.24
CA LEU A 729 -34.15 -1.36 -7.56
C LEU A 729 -35.68 -1.31 -7.43
N ILE A 730 -36.33 -0.28 -7.97
CA ILE A 730 -37.79 -0.07 -7.83
C ILE A 730 -38.46 0.21 -9.19
N ASP A 731 -39.79 0.18 -9.24
CA ASP A 731 -40.61 0.46 -10.43
C ASP A 731 -41.13 1.91 -10.48
N GLN A 732 -41.37 2.54 -9.32
CA GLN A 732 -41.75 3.95 -9.20
C GLN A 732 -41.15 4.60 -7.94
N LEU A 733 -40.61 5.83 -8.07
CA LEU A 733 -40.07 6.62 -6.96
C LEU A 733 -41.08 6.79 -5.81
N SER A 734 -40.62 6.68 -4.57
CA SER A 734 -41.45 6.88 -3.39
C SER A 734 -41.74 8.36 -3.13
N SER A 735 -42.89 8.64 -2.52
CA SER A 735 -43.29 10.01 -2.17
C SER A 735 -42.58 10.58 -0.94
N SER A 736 -41.64 9.83 -0.34
CA SER A 736 -41.03 10.10 0.97
C SER A 736 -39.50 10.14 0.97
N ALA A 737 -38.86 10.44 -0.16
CA ALA A 737 -37.43 10.70 -0.25
C ALA A 737 -37.04 12.11 0.29
N ARG A 738 -37.31 12.39 1.58
CA ARG A 738 -36.86 13.60 2.33
C ARG A 738 -37.20 13.53 3.82
N THR A 739 -36.36 12.89 4.63
CA THR A 739 -36.32 13.13 6.09
C THR A 739 -34.89 13.01 6.62
N PRO A 740 -34.26 14.09 7.11
CA PRO A 740 -33.07 13.98 7.94
C PRO A 740 -33.48 13.54 9.35
N VAL A 741 -32.87 12.49 9.87
CA VAL A 741 -32.99 12.09 11.28
C VAL A 741 -31.84 12.72 12.07
N ALA A 742 -32.10 13.13 13.32
CA ALA A 742 -31.07 13.70 14.18
C ALA A 742 -30.16 12.59 14.75
N PRO A 743 -28.84 12.82 14.86
CA PRO A 743 -27.94 11.85 15.49
C PRO A 743 -28.29 11.65 16.96
N LEU A 744 -28.01 10.45 17.48
CA LEU A 744 -27.94 10.19 18.91
C LEU A 744 -26.77 10.97 19.51
N ALA A 745 -27.05 12.20 19.97
CA ALA A 745 -26.06 13.10 20.54
C ALA A 745 -26.55 13.65 21.90
N GLY A 746 -25.81 13.32 22.96
CA GLY A 746 -25.87 13.95 24.26
C GLY A 746 -24.46 14.05 24.83
N PRO A 747 -24.16 15.06 25.67
CA PRO A 747 -22.79 15.30 26.17
C PRO A 747 -22.24 14.17 27.06
N ASP A 748 -23.10 13.27 27.53
CA ASP A 748 -22.76 12.12 28.38
C ASP A 748 -22.64 10.78 27.60
N ALA A 749 -22.74 10.81 26.27
CA ALA A 749 -22.64 9.60 25.46
C ALA A 749 -21.20 9.06 25.44
N VAL A 750 -21.04 7.74 25.45
CA VAL A 750 -19.74 7.05 25.60
C VAL A 750 -19.53 6.13 24.41
N ALA A 751 -18.44 6.32 23.65
CA ALA A 751 -18.07 5.46 22.53
C ALA A 751 -17.45 4.14 23.02
N LEU A 752 -16.57 4.19 24.03
CA LEU A 752 -15.94 3.01 24.61
C LEU A 752 -15.79 3.14 26.12
N ARG A 753 -15.91 2.02 26.85
CA ARG A 753 -15.75 1.95 28.31
C ARG A 753 -14.91 0.73 28.70
N TRP A 754 -13.84 0.95 29.44
CA TRP A 754 -12.90 -0.11 29.85
C TRP A 754 -12.45 0.04 31.31
N ARG A 755 -11.78 -0.99 31.84
CA ARG A 755 -11.12 -1.01 33.15
C ARG A 755 -10.03 -2.08 33.17
N LEU A 756 -9.06 -1.95 34.06
CA LEU A 756 -8.03 -2.95 34.34
C LEU A 756 -8.16 -3.43 35.79
N ASP A 757 -7.90 -4.70 36.09
CA ASP A 757 -7.74 -5.27 37.44
C ASP A 757 -8.79 -4.91 38.52
N GLY A 758 -10.01 -4.56 38.10
CA GLY A 758 -11.09 -4.14 38.99
C GLY A 758 -11.10 -2.67 39.39
N ASP A 759 -10.22 -1.85 38.80
CA ASP A 759 -10.25 -0.39 38.91
C ASP A 759 -11.60 0.21 38.43
N GLY A 760 -11.78 1.48 38.74
CA GLY A 760 -12.89 2.29 38.21
C GLY A 760 -12.91 2.31 36.68
N PHE A 761 -14.11 2.25 36.10
CA PHE A 761 -14.29 2.38 34.66
C PHE A 761 -13.79 3.72 34.13
N ARG A 762 -13.01 3.65 33.06
CA ARG A 762 -12.66 4.78 32.19
C ARG A 762 -13.65 4.82 31.03
N ASN A 763 -13.89 6.02 30.50
CA ASN A 763 -14.79 6.25 29.36
C ASN A 763 -14.03 7.03 28.30
N GLN A 764 -14.25 6.69 27.04
CA GLN A 764 -14.00 7.55 25.90
C GLN A 764 -15.33 8.22 25.53
N PRO A 765 -15.51 9.53 25.74
CA PRO A 765 -16.73 10.24 25.38
C PRO A 765 -16.96 10.17 23.87
N GLN A 766 -18.22 10.05 23.43
CA GLN A 766 -18.54 10.01 22.00
C GLN A 766 -18.24 11.33 21.28
N ALA A 767 -18.22 12.45 22.01
CA ALA A 767 -17.82 13.75 21.46
C ALA A 767 -16.30 13.87 21.23
N ASP A 768 -15.50 13.13 21.99
CA ASP A 768 -14.03 13.13 21.91
C ASP A 768 -13.51 11.90 21.13
N ALA A 769 -14.37 10.93 20.82
CA ALA A 769 -14.11 9.88 19.85
C ALA A 769 -14.34 10.43 18.43
N PRO A 770 -13.33 10.44 17.55
CA PRO A 770 -13.42 11.04 16.21
C PRO A 770 -14.62 10.51 15.42
N ASP A 771 -15.24 11.38 14.61
CA ASP A 771 -16.61 11.16 14.17
C ASP A 771 -16.81 10.32 12.91
N ARG A 772 -15.74 9.69 12.43
CA ARG A 772 -15.56 9.21 11.06
C ARG A 772 -15.03 7.78 11.05
N ASP A 773 -15.28 7.06 9.95
CA ASP A 773 -15.01 5.63 9.79
C ASP A 773 -13.51 5.27 9.59
N TYR A 774 -12.62 5.91 10.36
CA TYR A 774 -11.17 5.68 10.39
C TYR A 774 -10.74 5.20 11.78
N LEU A 775 -9.82 4.23 11.84
CA LEU A 775 -9.39 3.61 13.08
C LEU A 775 -8.49 4.56 13.88
N TRP A 776 -8.81 4.78 15.16
CA TRP A 776 -8.02 5.62 16.08
C TRP A 776 -7.98 5.03 17.50
N LEU A 777 -7.04 5.51 18.31
CA LEU A 777 -6.67 4.99 19.65
C LEU A 777 -7.40 5.67 20.83
#